data_AF-A0A6N4T6S4-F1
#
_entry.id   AF-A0A6N4T6S4-F1
#
_cell.length_a   1.000
_cell.length_b   1.000
_cell.length_c   1.000
_cell.angle_alpha   90.00
_cell.angle_beta   90.00
_cell.angle_gamma   90.00
#
_symmetry.space_group_name_H-M   'P 1'
#
loop_
_entity.id
_entity.type
_entity.pdbx_description
1 polymer ?
#
loop_
_entity_poly.entity_id
_entity_poly.type
_entity_poly.pdbx_seq_one_letter_code
_entity_poly.pdbx_strand_id
1 'polypeptide(L)'
;MEIKLISELTDYPSIKKLASALHQFDASRHGAAIMVGAGFSRSAAHHVGGDKKMPLWDSFTKKLVAELNPADTNLNFSDPLRVAEEYRAYFGQAALNDRIRSEIDNDAWRTGELYQSLLELPWSEIMTTNWDTLLERAAEGIHGPYYTTITKPSDLTWASSPRIAKLHGTIGTTETFIAAQEDYRTYPERFAPFVNFARQVFIENELCLLGFSGDDPNFLHWTGWVRDHLADHSRKIYLVGALNLTAARRKHLESINIAPIDLWDAVKHIDDRDLMHRNATELFLAAMSNEARSKMEPHKWSPSNLGSSQVTETDLSRRFKDHDYAASLLKAQLAALKKDRESYPGWLICPPSLQWKIKSQLTNPSPNIKNVAALMPNDRAQLLYEIAWRHSITFDHIDPWLANQLFEIVNSDEPMSIGKRQRMEIALTLLKNSRWLEVNNETDQQFNQERINVLVTLLEKHSQYLPDCVAELAYYHALVARDVLDYAGVEARLEKIVGEDPVWKLRQASLTMESGRFAEGRELIAKAYGELRENHRRDRYSIPILSRLMWAHLLLEMANRGHSNRSQEVLPAFVESKYREWKCDPWDWMENIRERADEQQKEYLKNQKSIEPLFEQGYYRDNSSQRSFSNGKSVFLALDGMSRNVGLPLRLGNVNLLAGTLEKLILSGGIGAELWNLTMALRVANSEDATSIKDVFTRVGIARISQRDANSIVSRILPAIEFWQFKRSNGSVEQRGFALPALQVLIEALARLVVRLTSEEAKNIFRLAVTLGRQPDFQHILLCTVLKSLLTNSLKSIPKSGQGELLTDALTFPLPSEVRTDVSHYLPMLVIDYPNARDSYPSLEKQINELISPGPNGLVSNAALLRLLPLCKKEGFLTDGEREKLADILWGTPPTYENLPYAGKIYPHAFLYLPAPDAEKVKALLRHHLFEHDEAVLIDTQKKLRSFPSIEIERAIMIYSGIAHAAVSTAGAVFPTPEQAIVIFDRLMEWRPWKGSDDTFGLETREQTRLADSIGNALAYAIVPMLAKEARSTKRFQKLKLFYEEVNISISVMPAFAYFASISEDIADFAEKMIRKSLHRHAPREVSYAAITLQKWIELPEAADLPQFDRLISRLMVIIESGRKVGLQQLLRTVGDIFKKSRLSSEQVAILIEAIPEIFDANDYANIDPAGEEAITASSLRVECVKLAKVFFRKNPDATSLKGLLEKALTDALPEVRFAIDETE
;
A
#
# COMPACT_ATOMS: atom_id res chain seq x y z
N MET A 1 49.63 -52.27 -10.27
CA MET A 1 48.19 -52.50 -10.05
C MET A 1 47.53 -51.14 -9.93
N GLU A 2 46.59 -50.80 -10.80
CA GLU A 2 45.84 -49.55 -10.71
C GLU A 2 44.93 -49.56 -9.47
N ILE A 3 45.04 -48.53 -8.64
CA ILE A 3 44.11 -48.25 -7.54
C ILE A 3 42.87 -47.62 -8.18
N LYS A 4 41.72 -48.27 -8.05
CA LYS A 4 40.45 -47.73 -8.56
C LYS A 4 39.91 -46.67 -7.62
N LEU A 5 39.44 -45.55 -8.16
CA LEU A 5 38.66 -44.58 -7.41
C LEU A 5 37.30 -45.18 -7.02
N ILE A 6 36.70 -44.74 -5.90
CA ILE A 6 35.40 -45.28 -5.45
C ILE A 6 34.30 -45.12 -6.51
N SER A 7 34.37 -44.07 -7.34
CA SER A 7 33.45 -43.80 -8.45
C SER A 7 33.58 -44.77 -9.63
N GLU A 8 34.66 -45.54 -9.69
CA GLU A 8 34.97 -46.51 -10.75
C GLU A 8 34.63 -47.95 -10.32
N LEU A 9 34.14 -48.15 -9.10
CA LEU A 9 33.69 -49.44 -8.60
C LEU A 9 32.38 -49.86 -9.27
N THR A 10 32.22 -51.16 -9.54
CA THR A 10 30.99 -51.73 -10.10
C THR A 10 29.77 -51.46 -9.23
N ASP A 11 29.98 -51.36 -7.91
CA ASP A 11 28.93 -51.25 -6.91
C ASP A 11 28.60 -49.78 -6.56
N TYR A 12 29.27 -48.80 -7.19
CA TYR A 12 29.02 -47.36 -6.96
C TYR A 12 27.58 -46.91 -7.25
N PRO A 13 26.85 -47.44 -8.26
CA PRO A 13 25.42 -47.16 -8.42
C PRO A 13 24.56 -47.58 -7.22
N SER A 14 24.94 -48.65 -6.51
CA SER A 14 24.26 -49.08 -5.27
C SER A 14 24.50 -48.10 -4.13
N ILE A 15 25.70 -47.54 -4.01
CA ILE A 15 26.02 -46.45 -3.08
C ILE A 15 25.15 -45.23 -3.37
N LYS A 16 25.03 -44.80 -4.64
CA LYS A 16 24.15 -43.69 -5.04
C LYS A 16 22.69 -43.93 -4.71
N LYS A 17 22.20 -45.16 -4.92
CA LYS A 17 20.81 -45.52 -4.60
C LYS A 17 20.55 -45.46 -3.09
N LEU A 18 21.48 -45.97 -2.28
CA LEU A 18 21.39 -45.93 -0.82
C LEU A 18 21.52 -44.50 -0.30
N ALA A 19 22.47 -43.70 -0.80
CA ALA A 19 22.61 -42.28 -0.47
C ALA A 19 21.36 -41.48 -0.81
N SER A 20 20.74 -41.76 -1.96
CA SER A 20 19.48 -41.13 -2.35
C SER A 20 18.30 -41.52 -1.45
N ALA A 21 18.30 -42.72 -0.87
CA ALA A 21 17.29 -43.12 0.11
C ALA A 21 17.57 -42.46 1.47
N LEU A 22 18.82 -42.45 1.93
CA LEU A 22 19.27 -41.81 3.17
C LEU A 22 18.88 -40.33 3.23
N HIS A 23 19.22 -39.56 2.19
CA HIS A 23 18.93 -38.12 2.11
C HIS A 23 17.50 -37.79 1.64
N GLN A 24 16.64 -38.80 1.46
CA GLN A 24 15.23 -38.65 1.07
C GLN A 24 15.00 -37.75 -0.16
N PHE A 25 15.85 -37.87 -1.19
CA PHE A 25 15.71 -37.08 -2.42
C PHE A 25 14.42 -37.36 -3.21
N ASP A 26 13.67 -38.40 -2.84
CA ASP A 26 12.42 -38.81 -3.46
C ASP A 26 11.36 -38.96 -2.36
N ALA A 27 10.27 -38.20 -2.47
CA ALA A 27 9.19 -38.16 -1.48
C ALA A 27 8.49 -39.51 -1.26
N SER A 28 8.72 -40.50 -2.13
CA SER A 28 8.17 -41.86 -2.02
C SER A 28 8.96 -42.80 -1.10
N ARG A 29 10.14 -42.40 -0.59
CA ARG A 29 11.03 -43.24 0.22
C ARG A 29 11.01 -42.83 1.70
N HIS A 30 10.92 -43.80 2.61
CA HIS A 30 10.85 -43.58 4.07
C HIS A 30 12.23 -43.39 4.74
N GLY A 31 13.31 -43.20 3.94
CA GLY A 31 14.68 -43.05 4.43
C GLY A 31 15.49 -44.37 4.46
N ALA A 32 16.71 -44.31 4.99
CA ALA A 32 17.58 -45.47 5.18
C ALA A 32 17.88 -45.69 6.66
N ALA A 33 17.94 -46.96 7.08
CA ALA A 33 18.33 -47.37 8.43
C ALA A 33 19.67 -48.11 8.40
N ILE A 34 20.42 -48.09 9.49
CA ILE A 34 21.73 -48.76 9.57
C ILE A 34 21.80 -49.73 10.76
N MET A 35 22.38 -50.90 10.52
CA MET A 35 22.72 -51.90 11.50
C MET A 35 24.24 -51.92 11.68
N VAL A 36 24.71 -51.55 12.86
CA VAL A 36 26.14 -51.44 13.20
C VAL A 36 26.56 -52.65 14.04
N GLY A 37 27.59 -53.37 13.60
CA GLY A 37 28.14 -54.54 14.29
C GLY A 37 29.50 -54.32 14.94
N ALA A 38 30.03 -55.37 15.58
CA ALA A 38 31.29 -55.31 16.34
C ALA A 38 32.51 -54.99 15.46
N GLY A 39 32.44 -55.29 14.16
CA GLY A 39 33.47 -54.95 13.19
C GLY A 39 33.65 -53.44 13.01
N PHE A 40 32.59 -52.64 13.21
CA PHE A 40 32.70 -51.18 13.20
C PHE A 40 33.42 -50.68 14.45
N SER A 41 33.05 -51.17 15.64
CA SER A 41 33.75 -50.82 16.88
C SER A 41 35.23 -51.21 16.84
N ARG A 42 35.58 -52.33 16.19
CA ARG A 42 36.99 -52.74 16.01
C ARG A 42 37.81 -51.82 15.12
N SER A 43 37.23 -51.30 14.04
CA SER A 43 37.94 -50.42 13.10
C SER A 43 37.92 -48.95 13.53
N ALA A 44 36.87 -48.52 14.26
CA ALA A 44 36.61 -47.12 14.58
C ALA A 44 36.98 -46.70 16.02
N ALA A 45 36.96 -47.62 17.00
CA ALA A 45 37.23 -47.26 18.40
C ALA A 45 38.73 -47.14 18.70
N HIS A 46 39.06 -46.23 19.62
CA HIS A 46 40.43 -46.01 20.08
C HIS A 46 40.57 -46.40 21.56
N HIS A 47 41.46 -47.34 21.86
CA HIS A 47 41.82 -47.66 23.24
C HIS A 47 42.67 -46.53 23.83
N VAL A 48 42.48 -46.16 25.10
CA VAL A 48 43.25 -45.10 25.77
C VAL A 48 44.77 -45.37 25.74
N GLY A 49 45.17 -46.65 25.77
CA GLY A 49 46.57 -47.08 25.66
C GLY A 49 47.09 -47.38 24.23
N GLY A 50 46.31 -47.16 23.17
CA GLY A 50 46.74 -47.28 21.76
C GLY A 50 46.86 -48.68 21.16
N ASP A 51 47.30 -49.69 21.93
CA ASP A 51 47.72 -50.99 21.38
C ASP A 51 46.64 -52.09 21.36
N LYS A 52 45.50 -51.88 22.05
CA LYS A 52 44.40 -52.87 22.08
C LYS A 52 43.39 -52.60 20.97
N LYS A 53 42.77 -53.66 20.45
CA LYS A 53 41.65 -53.62 19.50
C LYS A 53 40.39 -54.25 20.10
N MET A 54 39.21 -53.78 19.69
CA MET A 54 37.96 -54.36 20.19
C MET A 54 37.86 -55.84 19.79
N PRO A 55 37.36 -56.69 20.70
CA PRO A 55 37.18 -58.11 20.46
C PRO A 55 36.06 -58.35 19.45
N LEU A 56 36.24 -59.35 18.59
CA LEU A 56 35.17 -59.97 17.81
C LEU A 56 34.73 -61.27 18.48
N TRP A 57 33.59 -61.83 18.05
CA TRP A 57 33.06 -63.09 18.54
C TRP A 57 34.08 -64.23 18.55
N ASP A 58 34.90 -64.38 17.50
CA ASP A 58 35.94 -65.42 17.44
C ASP A 58 36.99 -65.27 18.54
N SER A 59 37.46 -64.04 18.79
CA SER A 59 38.45 -63.77 19.85
C SER A 59 37.85 -63.92 21.25
N PHE A 60 36.59 -63.54 21.42
CA PHE A 60 35.88 -63.70 22.68
C PHE A 60 35.62 -65.17 23.00
N THR A 61 35.17 -65.94 22.01
CA THR A 61 34.91 -67.38 22.14
C THR A 61 36.19 -68.13 22.51
N LYS A 62 37.33 -67.84 21.87
CA LYS A 62 38.63 -68.43 22.24
C LYS A 62 38.99 -68.21 23.70
N LYS A 63 38.68 -67.03 24.24
CA LYS A 63 38.92 -66.69 25.65
C LYS A 63 37.98 -67.45 26.60
N LEU A 64 36.72 -67.64 26.23
CA LEU A 64 35.78 -68.45 27.01
C LEU A 64 36.21 -69.93 27.02
N VAL A 65 36.63 -70.47 25.87
CA VAL A 65 37.13 -71.85 25.75
C VAL A 65 38.38 -72.07 26.60
N ALA A 66 39.33 -71.13 26.58
CA ALA A 66 40.56 -71.22 27.35
C ALA A 66 40.32 -71.30 28.87
N GLU A 67 39.27 -70.64 29.37
CA GLU A 67 38.90 -70.68 30.79
C GLU A 67 38.04 -71.91 31.14
N LEU A 68 37.17 -72.36 30.23
CA LEU A 68 36.38 -73.58 30.40
C LEU A 68 37.23 -74.85 30.41
N ASN A 69 38.24 -74.91 29.54
CA ASN A 69 39.10 -76.09 29.36
C ASN A 69 40.59 -75.70 29.39
N PRO A 70 41.17 -75.41 30.58
CA PRO A 70 42.57 -74.97 30.69
C PRO A 70 43.60 -76.01 30.23
N ALA A 71 43.21 -77.28 30.13
CA ALA A 71 44.09 -78.42 29.85
C ALA A 71 44.04 -78.93 28.39
N ASP A 72 43.17 -78.40 27.53
CA ASP A 72 43.00 -78.88 26.15
C ASP A 72 43.03 -77.72 25.14
N THR A 73 44.16 -77.58 24.44
CA THR A 73 44.41 -76.49 23.48
C THR A 73 43.90 -76.79 22.06
N ASN A 74 43.30 -77.97 21.81
CA ASN A 74 42.88 -78.43 20.47
C ASN A 74 41.36 -78.60 20.33
N LEU A 75 40.56 -77.83 21.06
CA LEU A 75 39.11 -77.87 20.92
C LEU A 75 38.63 -76.97 19.76
N ASN A 76 38.24 -77.60 18.65
CA ASN A 76 37.65 -76.95 17.48
C ASN A 76 36.14 -76.77 17.71
N PHE A 77 35.74 -75.86 18.61
CA PHE A 77 34.34 -75.47 18.74
C PHE A 77 33.96 -74.49 17.63
N SER A 78 33.02 -74.89 16.79
CA SER A 78 32.59 -74.10 15.63
C SER A 78 31.45 -73.11 15.94
N ASP A 79 30.77 -73.22 17.08
CA ASP A 79 29.60 -72.41 17.42
C ASP A 79 29.83 -71.54 18.68
N PRO A 80 30.05 -70.22 18.52
CA PRO A 80 30.23 -69.25 19.61
C PRO A 80 29.10 -69.24 20.65
N LEU A 81 27.84 -69.43 20.22
CA LEU A 81 26.68 -69.29 21.10
C LEU A 81 26.56 -70.46 22.06
N ARG A 82 26.91 -71.65 21.57
CA ARG A 82 26.97 -72.87 22.37
C ARG A 82 28.08 -72.79 23.42
N VAL A 83 29.26 -72.27 23.05
CA VAL A 83 30.37 -72.06 24.00
C VAL A 83 29.96 -71.09 25.12
N ALA A 84 29.26 -70.00 24.78
CA ALA A 84 28.75 -69.07 25.79
C ALA A 84 27.70 -69.73 26.71
N GLU A 85 26.87 -70.63 26.20
CA GLU A 85 25.93 -71.42 27.02
C GLU A 85 26.64 -72.39 27.96
N GLU A 86 27.64 -73.13 27.47
CA GLU A 86 28.46 -74.03 28.27
C GLU A 86 29.21 -73.25 29.37
N TYR A 87 29.74 -72.07 29.04
CA TYR A 87 30.36 -71.15 30.01
C TYR A 87 29.38 -70.72 31.10
N ARG A 88 28.17 -70.31 30.68
CA ARG A 88 27.10 -69.91 31.60
C ARG A 88 26.64 -71.07 32.49
N ALA A 89 26.51 -72.27 31.95
CA ALA A 89 26.08 -73.44 32.70
C ALA A 89 27.13 -73.83 33.76
N TYR A 90 28.42 -73.67 33.46
CA TYR A 90 29.50 -74.04 34.36
C TYR A 90 29.81 -72.96 35.42
N PHE A 91 29.94 -71.69 35.02
CA PHE A 91 30.35 -70.58 35.92
C PHE A 91 29.19 -69.67 36.38
N GLY A 92 28.00 -69.81 35.79
CA GLY A 92 26.83 -68.99 36.07
C GLY A 92 26.72 -67.71 35.21
N GLN A 93 25.51 -67.12 35.17
CA GLN A 93 25.21 -65.91 34.38
C GLN A 93 26.03 -64.68 34.83
N ALA A 94 26.26 -64.52 36.14
CA ALA A 94 27.03 -63.40 36.68
C ALA A 94 28.47 -63.41 36.16
N ALA A 95 29.11 -64.58 36.13
CA ALA A 95 30.46 -64.74 35.60
C ALA A 95 30.53 -64.46 34.09
N LEU A 96 29.53 -64.86 33.30
CA LEU A 96 29.46 -64.53 31.88
C LEU A 96 29.31 -63.02 31.66
N ASN A 97 28.43 -62.36 32.42
CA ASN A 97 28.23 -60.92 32.35
C ASN A 97 29.50 -60.14 32.74
N ASP A 98 30.15 -60.53 33.84
CA ASP A 98 31.40 -59.91 34.28
C ASP A 98 32.52 -60.15 33.28
N ARG A 99 32.53 -61.32 32.64
CA ARG A 99 33.48 -61.60 31.56
C ARG A 99 33.27 -60.68 30.36
N ILE A 100 32.02 -60.50 29.91
CA ILE A 100 31.68 -59.53 28.84
C ILE A 100 32.14 -58.12 29.22
N ARG A 101 31.87 -57.67 30.46
CA ARG A 101 32.29 -56.34 30.95
C ARG A 101 33.80 -56.19 30.96
N SER A 102 34.53 -57.20 31.46
CA SER A 102 35.99 -57.18 31.56
C SER A 102 36.68 -57.23 30.19
N GLU A 103 36.08 -57.94 29.23
CA GLU A 103 36.66 -58.11 27.91
C GLU A 103 36.47 -56.86 27.04
N ILE A 104 35.31 -56.21 27.14
CA ILE A 104 35.07 -54.96 26.43
C ILE A 104 35.74 -53.79 27.14
N ASP A 105 35.74 -53.72 28.47
CA ASP A 105 36.31 -52.62 29.25
C ASP A 105 35.83 -51.25 28.73
N ASN A 106 34.51 -51.03 28.77
CA ASN A 106 33.81 -49.98 28.01
C ASN A 106 34.39 -48.56 28.19
N ASP A 107 34.87 -48.24 29.39
CA ASP A 107 35.41 -46.92 29.73
C ASP A 107 36.84 -46.69 29.21
N ALA A 108 37.57 -47.77 28.89
CA ALA A 108 38.91 -47.71 28.29
C ALA A 108 38.89 -47.37 26.78
N TRP A 109 37.71 -47.19 26.19
CA TRP A 109 37.54 -46.86 24.78
C TRP A 109 36.99 -45.45 24.56
N ARG A 110 37.56 -44.77 23.58
CA ARG A 110 37.11 -43.48 23.07
C ARG A 110 36.54 -43.65 21.66
N THR A 111 35.56 -42.81 21.35
CA THR A 111 34.95 -42.72 20.02
C THR A 111 35.94 -42.10 19.04
N GLY A 112 36.14 -42.73 17.89
CA GLY A 112 36.95 -42.17 16.79
C GLY A 112 36.12 -41.33 15.81
N GLU A 113 36.79 -40.67 14.87
CA GLU A 113 36.18 -39.78 13.85
C GLU A 113 35.08 -40.46 13.01
N LEU A 114 35.20 -41.78 12.78
CA LEU A 114 34.20 -42.54 12.03
C LEU A 114 32.85 -42.60 12.74
N TYR A 115 32.79 -42.54 14.07
CA TYR A 115 31.52 -42.48 14.81
C TYR A 115 30.79 -41.17 14.52
N GLN A 116 31.52 -40.06 14.51
CA GLN A 116 30.97 -38.75 14.17
C GLN A 116 30.49 -38.74 12.71
N SER A 117 31.33 -39.17 11.76
CA SER A 117 30.96 -39.25 10.34
C SER A 117 29.75 -40.13 10.07
N LEU A 118 29.54 -41.20 10.84
CA LEU A 118 28.38 -42.08 10.72
C LEU A 118 27.11 -41.43 11.25
N LEU A 119 27.20 -40.75 12.39
CA LEU A 119 26.05 -40.16 13.08
C LEU A 119 25.65 -38.79 12.52
N GLU A 120 26.54 -38.05 11.84
CA GLU A 120 26.18 -36.82 11.12
C GLU A 120 25.26 -37.08 9.91
N LEU A 121 25.21 -38.32 9.42
CA LEU A 121 24.30 -38.73 8.34
C LEU A 121 22.87 -38.88 8.86
N PRO A 122 21.82 -38.56 8.06
CA PRO A 122 20.42 -38.58 8.49
C PRO A 122 19.79 -39.98 8.44
N TRP A 123 20.27 -40.91 9.26
CA TRP A 123 19.68 -42.25 9.37
C TRP A 123 18.28 -42.17 10.00
N SER A 124 17.32 -42.87 9.41
CA SER A 124 15.97 -43.00 9.99
C SER A 124 16.01 -43.73 11.33
N GLU A 125 16.81 -44.80 11.39
CA GLU A 125 17.04 -45.60 12.61
C GLU A 125 18.46 -46.18 12.59
N ILE A 126 19.09 -46.26 13.76
CA ILE A 126 20.37 -46.91 13.99
C ILE A 126 20.10 -48.10 14.92
N MET A 127 20.43 -49.30 14.49
CA MET A 127 20.29 -50.52 15.28
C MET A 127 21.66 -51.12 15.51
N THR A 128 21.89 -51.72 16.68
CA THR A 128 23.14 -52.42 16.97
C THR A 128 22.94 -53.60 17.89
N THR A 129 23.77 -54.62 17.70
CA THR A 129 23.92 -55.78 18.58
C THR A 129 25.13 -55.66 19.50
N ASN A 130 25.87 -54.55 19.42
CA ASN A 130 27.05 -54.31 20.24
C ASN A 130 26.66 -53.96 21.67
N TRP A 131 27.41 -54.46 22.65
CA TRP A 131 27.18 -54.17 24.07
C TRP A 131 27.87 -52.87 24.56
N ASP A 132 28.86 -52.36 23.83
CA ASP A 132 29.58 -51.11 24.15
C ASP A 132 28.68 -49.86 24.08
N THR A 133 29.03 -48.75 24.72
CA THR A 133 28.23 -47.50 24.70
C THR A 133 28.81 -46.43 23.75
N LEU A 134 29.59 -46.81 22.74
CA LEU A 134 30.34 -45.85 21.92
C LEU A 134 29.45 -45.05 20.95
N LEU A 135 28.39 -45.64 20.41
CA LEU A 135 27.44 -44.91 19.54
C LEU A 135 26.68 -43.85 20.34
N GLU A 136 26.23 -44.22 21.54
CA GLU A 136 25.51 -43.35 22.46
C GLU A 136 26.39 -42.17 22.90
N ARG A 137 27.62 -42.46 23.35
CA ARG A 137 28.61 -41.44 23.74
C ARG A 137 28.99 -40.53 22.58
N ALA A 138 29.09 -41.07 21.35
CA ALA A 138 29.36 -40.24 20.18
C ALA A 138 28.17 -39.34 19.82
N ALA A 139 26.93 -39.82 20.00
CA ALA A 139 25.72 -39.06 19.71
C ALA A 139 25.55 -37.83 20.63
N GLU A 140 26.04 -37.87 21.87
CA GLU A 140 26.04 -36.73 22.79
C GLU A 140 26.82 -35.51 22.25
N GLY A 141 27.84 -35.74 21.42
CA GLY A 141 28.69 -34.70 20.84
C GLY A 141 28.19 -34.10 19.52
N ILE A 142 27.02 -34.51 19.02
CA ILE A 142 26.54 -34.17 17.67
C ILE A 142 25.39 -33.17 17.73
N HIS A 143 25.48 -32.10 16.93
CA HIS A 143 24.51 -31.00 16.92
C HIS A 143 23.26 -31.26 16.06
N GLY A 144 23.23 -32.37 15.32
CA GLY A 144 22.09 -32.80 14.49
C GLY A 144 22.55 -33.74 13.37
N PRO A 145 21.84 -34.84 13.06
CA PRO A 145 20.56 -35.31 13.64
C PRO A 145 20.64 -35.74 15.12
N TYR A 146 19.56 -35.58 15.87
CA TYR A 146 19.46 -35.97 17.29
C TYR A 146 18.92 -37.39 17.43
N TYR A 147 19.76 -38.33 17.86
CA TYR A 147 19.36 -39.72 18.03
C TYR A 147 18.94 -40.02 19.47
N THR A 148 17.72 -40.54 19.64
CA THR A 148 17.24 -40.99 20.95
C THR A 148 17.73 -42.41 21.22
N THR A 149 18.48 -42.64 22.29
CA THR A 149 18.97 -43.99 22.63
C THR A 149 17.85 -44.82 23.26
N ILE A 150 17.70 -46.05 22.78
CA ILE A 150 16.79 -47.07 23.29
C ILE A 150 17.61 -48.25 23.80
N THR A 151 17.49 -48.51 25.10
CA THR A 151 18.22 -49.59 25.78
C THR A 151 17.31 -50.71 26.26
N LYS A 152 16.02 -50.40 26.47
CA LYS A 152 15.01 -51.33 26.97
C LYS A 152 13.74 -51.28 26.12
N PRO A 153 12.95 -52.36 26.04
CA PRO A 153 11.69 -52.38 25.30
C PRO A 153 10.70 -51.28 25.72
N SER A 154 10.71 -50.86 26.99
CA SER A 154 9.88 -49.76 27.50
C SER A 154 10.20 -48.40 26.88
N ASP A 155 11.41 -48.19 26.39
CA ASP A 155 11.84 -46.88 25.87
C ASP A 155 11.14 -46.56 24.53
N LEU A 156 10.68 -47.58 23.81
CA LEU A 156 9.93 -47.42 22.56
C LEU A 156 8.62 -46.62 22.71
N THR A 157 8.07 -46.47 23.93
CA THR A 157 6.80 -45.77 24.14
C THR A 157 6.93 -44.25 24.08
N TRP A 158 8.12 -43.70 24.33
CA TRP A 158 8.37 -42.26 24.41
C TRP A 158 9.49 -41.79 23.49
N ALA A 159 10.41 -42.66 23.08
CA ALA A 159 11.54 -42.29 22.22
C ALA A 159 11.08 -41.96 20.79
N SER A 160 11.32 -40.72 20.36
CA SER A 160 11.04 -40.26 18.99
C SER A 160 12.15 -40.66 18.01
N SER A 161 11.76 -41.02 16.78
CA SER A 161 12.70 -41.18 15.66
C SER A 161 13.44 -39.87 15.34
N PRO A 162 14.72 -39.93 14.95
CA PRO A 162 15.54 -41.13 14.75
C PRO A 162 16.12 -41.70 16.06
N ARG A 163 16.30 -43.04 16.15
CA ARG A 163 16.73 -43.73 17.39
C ARG A 163 18.03 -44.53 17.22
N ILE A 164 18.75 -44.73 18.33
CA ILE A 164 19.82 -45.74 18.47
C ILE A 164 19.28 -46.90 19.32
N ALA A 165 18.90 -48.01 18.69
CA ALA A 165 18.32 -49.16 19.34
C ALA A 165 19.37 -50.24 19.67
N LYS A 166 19.55 -50.48 20.98
CA LYS A 166 20.44 -51.51 21.54
C LYS A 166 19.69 -52.82 21.70
N LEU A 167 19.77 -53.69 20.70
CA LEU A 167 18.93 -54.89 20.63
C LEU A 167 19.40 -56.00 21.58
N HIS A 168 20.71 -56.14 21.81
CA HIS A 168 21.30 -57.26 22.59
C HIS A 168 21.75 -56.88 24.00
N GLY A 169 21.29 -55.73 24.51
CA GLY A 169 21.71 -55.16 25.79
C GLY A 169 22.89 -54.17 25.66
N THR A 170 23.17 -53.47 26.75
CA THR A 170 24.18 -52.40 26.83
C THR A 170 24.87 -52.39 28.21
N ILE A 171 26.20 -52.26 28.20
CA ILE A 171 27.02 -52.29 29.42
C ILE A 171 26.69 -51.08 30.30
N GLY A 172 26.53 -51.32 31.60
CA GLY A 172 26.23 -50.27 32.60
C GLY A 172 24.75 -49.94 32.75
N THR A 173 23.88 -50.37 31.83
CA THR A 173 22.45 -50.01 31.83
C THR A 173 21.51 -51.23 31.90
N THR A 174 21.85 -52.34 31.22
CA THR A 174 21.05 -53.58 31.25
C THR A 174 21.76 -54.70 32.03
N GLU A 175 21.00 -55.49 32.77
CA GLU A 175 21.52 -56.66 33.51
C GLU A 175 21.62 -57.93 32.65
N THR A 176 20.89 -57.99 31.54
CA THR A 176 20.84 -59.14 30.62
C THR A 176 21.52 -58.81 29.29
N PHE A 177 22.57 -59.55 28.94
CA PHE A 177 23.20 -59.52 27.63
C PHE A 177 22.78 -60.75 26.82
N ILE A 178 22.42 -60.55 25.55
CA ILE A 178 22.10 -61.67 24.64
C ILE A 178 23.42 -62.19 24.10
N ALA A 179 23.91 -63.30 24.66
CA ALA A 179 25.20 -63.86 24.31
C ALA A 179 25.23 -65.38 24.21
N ALA A 180 24.31 -66.08 24.91
CA ALA A 180 24.26 -67.54 24.95
C ALA A 180 23.11 -68.11 24.11
N GLN A 181 23.20 -69.39 23.77
CA GLN A 181 22.25 -70.06 22.87
C GLN A 181 20.78 -69.94 23.30
N GLU A 182 20.49 -70.09 24.60
CA GLU A 182 19.12 -69.99 25.11
C GLU A 182 18.58 -68.54 25.09
N ASP A 183 19.46 -67.54 25.13
CA ASP A 183 19.05 -66.13 25.01
C ASP A 183 18.50 -65.84 23.61
N TYR A 184 19.16 -66.36 22.57
CA TYR A 184 18.70 -66.25 21.19
C TYR A 184 17.41 -67.04 20.94
N ARG A 185 17.28 -68.25 21.54
CA ARG A 185 16.06 -69.08 21.40
C ARG A 185 14.83 -68.40 22.01
N THR A 186 14.98 -67.78 23.18
CA THR A 186 13.87 -67.11 23.90
C THR A 186 13.70 -65.64 23.52
N TYR A 187 14.60 -65.07 22.71
CA TYR A 187 14.57 -63.66 22.29
C TYR A 187 13.23 -63.23 21.69
N PRO A 188 12.60 -63.99 20.75
CA PRO A 188 11.36 -63.57 20.13
C PRO A 188 10.19 -63.37 21.11
N GLU A 189 10.16 -64.15 22.19
CA GLU A 189 9.13 -64.05 23.22
C GLU A 189 9.47 -62.98 24.26
N ARG A 190 10.71 -62.96 24.76
CA ARG A 190 11.15 -62.04 25.83
C ARG A 190 11.31 -60.59 25.37
N PHE A 191 11.71 -60.38 24.12
CA PHE A 191 11.97 -59.06 23.53
C PHE A 191 11.05 -58.79 22.32
N ALA A 192 9.81 -59.29 22.36
CA ALA A 192 8.82 -59.14 21.29
C ALA A 192 8.66 -57.68 20.77
N PRO A 193 8.68 -56.62 21.62
CA PRO A 193 8.62 -55.25 21.12
C PRO A 193 9.81 -54.87 20.22
N PHE A 194 11.03 -55.31 20.55
CA PHE A 194 12.22 -55.09 19.71
C PHE A 194 12.16 -55.89 18.41
N VAL A 195 11.60 -57.10 18.43
CA VAL A 195 11.36 -57.87 17.20
C VAL A 195 10.37 -57.16 16.28
N ASN A 196 9.27 -56.64 16.82
CA ASN A 196 8.28 -55.90 16.02
C ASN A 196 8.86 -54.60 15.47
N PHE A 197 9.63 -53.87 16.29
CA PHE A 197 10.35 -52.68 15.87
C PHE A 197 11.33 -52.99 14.72
N ALA A 198 12.21 -53.99 14.88
CA ALA A 198 13.17 -54.36 13.84
C ALA A 198 12.48 -54.78 12.52
N ARG A 199 11.39 -55.57 12.61
CA ARG A 199 10.57 -55.92 11.45
C ARG A 199 10.00 -54.69 10.77
N GLN A 200 9.44 -53.74 11.53
CA GLN A 200 8.89 -52.50 10.97
C GLN A 200 9.96 -51.70 10.22
N VAL A 201 11.15 -51.53 10.81
CA VAL A 201 12.27 -50.82 10.17
C VAL A 201 12.67 -51.49 8.86
N PHE A 202 12.69 -52.83 8.81
CA PHE A 202 13.07 -53.57 7.60
C PHE A 202 12.01 -53.49 6.49
N ILE A 203 10.75 -53.20 6.84
CA ILE A 203 9.65 -52.99 5.88
C ILE A 203 9.68 -51.57 5.32
N GLU A 204 9.89 -50.57 6.18
CA GLU A 204 9.80 -49.15 5.81
C GLU A 204 11.08 -48.66 5.13
N ASN A 205 12.27 -49.07 5.60
CA ASN A 205 13.55 -48.48 5.22
C ASN A 205 14.41 -49.38 4.33
N GLU A 206 15.27 -48.76 3.51
CA GLU A 206 16.43 -49.46 2.94
C GLU A 206 17.46 -49.67 4.06
N LEU A 207 17.95 -50.90 4.23
CA LEU A 207 18.81 -51.25 5.37
C LEU A 207 20.29 -51.27 4.95
N CYS A 208 21.16 -50.68 5.75
CA CYS A 208 22.61 -50.73 5.59
C CYS A 208 23.25 -51.56 6.70
N LEU A 209 24.07 -52.55 6.37
CA LEU A 209 24.84 -53.34 7.32
C LEU A 209 26.30 -52.86 7.27
N LEU A 210 26.82 -52.35 8.39
CA LEU A 210 28.19 -51.83 8.48
C LEU A 210 28.93 -52.45 9.66
N GLY A 211 30.09 -53.05 9.39
CA GLY A 211 30.84 -53.78 10.42
C GLY A 211 30.07 -54.96 11.03
N PHE A 212 29.03 -55.43 10.34
CA PHE A 212 28.12 -56.49 10.75
C PHE A 212 28.20 -57.63 9.74
N SER A 213 28.43 -58.86 10.19
CA SER A 213 28.66 -60.00 9.30
C SER A 213 27.40 -60.48 8.58
N GLY A 214 26.22 -60.20 9.14
CA GLY A 214 24.94 -60.71 8.62
C GLY A 214 24.61 -62.13 9.07
N ASP A 215 25.47 -62.78 9.86
CA ASP A 215 25.29 -64.17 10.31
C ASP A 215 24.58 -64.28 11.69
N ASP A 216 24.16 -63.17 12.28
CA ASP A 216 23.46 -63.17 13.57
C ASP A 216 22.09 -63.87 13.45
N PRO A 217 21.77 -64.84 14.34
CA PRO A 217 20.52 -65.60 14.23
C PRO A 217 19.25 -64.77 14.32
N ASN A 218 19.23 -63.71 15.14
CA ASN A 218 18.07 -62.84 15.28
C ASN A 218 17.86 -62.02 13.99
N PHE A 219 18.95 -61.45 13.45
CA PHE A 219 18.91 -60.77 12.16
C PHE A 219 18.38 -61.66 11.04
N LEU A 220 18.93 -62.87 10.89
CA LEU A 220 18.51 -63.83 9.86
C LEU A 220 17.02 -64.21 9.99
N HIS A 221 16.53 -64.38 11.23
CA HIS A 221 15.12 -64.64 11.48
C HIS A 221 14.22 -63.46 11.09
N TRP A 222 14.63 -62.22 11.38
CA TRP A 222 13.87 -61.03 10.98
C TRP A 222 13.87 -60.85 9.46
N THR A 223 15.03 -60.97 8.79
CA THR A 223 15.12 -60.87 7.33
C THR A 223 14.36 -61.99 6.63
N GLY A 224 14.44 -63.22 7.15
CA GLY A 224 13.70 -64.37 6.62
C GLY A 224 12.20 -64.13 6.72
N TRP A 225 11.72 -63.68 7.89
CA TRP A 225 10.31 -63.35 8.08
C TRP A 225 9.82 -62.27 7.11
N VAL A 226 10.57 -61.17 6.95
CA VAL A 226 10.21 -60.07 6.04
C VAL A 226 10.15 -60.56 4.59
N ARG A 227 11.13 -61.36 4.17
CA ARG A 227 11.17 -61.94 2.82
C ARG A 227 9.99 -62.89 2.58
N ASP A 228 9.69 -63.75 3.53
CA ASP A 228 8.66 -64.79 3.38
C ASP A 228 7.24 -64.17 3.35
N HIS A 229 7.04 -62.99 3.97
CA HIS A 229 5.74 -62.31 4.02
C HIS A 229 5.56 -61.20 2.97
N LEU A 230 6.65 -60.61 2.45
CA LEU A 230 6.60 -59.52 1.46
C LEU A 230 7.15 -59.87 0.07
N ALA A 231 7.84 -61.02 -0.07
CA ALA A 231 8.43 -61.50 -1.31
C ALA A 231 9.22 -60.41 -2.06
N ASP A 232 8.89 -60.18 -3.33
CA ASP A 232 9.58 -59.24 -4.23
C ASP A 232 9.39 -57.75 -3.87
N HIS A 233 8.52 -57.44 -2.91
CA HIS A 233 8.26 -56.06 -2.46
C HIS A 233 9.10 -55.65 -1.24
N SER A 234 9.99 -56.54 -0.76
CA SER A 234 10.92 -56.23 0.33
C SER A 234 11.97 -55.21 -0.08
N ARG A 235 12.28 -54.26 0.82
CA ARG A 235 13.34 -53.26 0.62
C ARG A 235 14.71 -53.93 0.58
N LYS A 236 15.68 -53.33 -0.10
CA LYS A 236 17.00 -53.94 -0.27
C LYS A 236 17.81 -53.78 1.02
N ILE A 237 18.59 -54.82 1.32
CA ILE A 237 19.58 -54.79 2.39
C ILE A 237 20.96 -54.64 1.76
N TYR A 238 21.74 -53.67 2.18
CA TYR A 238 23.06 -53.36 1.65
C TYR A 238 24.13 -53.82 2.63
N LEU A 239 25.00 -54.74 2.22
CA LEU A 239 26.14 -55.19 3.04
C LEU A 239 27.41 -54.46 2.60
N VAL A 240 28.01 -53.65 3.49
CA VAL A 240 29.12 -52.75 3.14
C VAL A 240 30.42 -53.15 3.82
N GLY A 241 31.50 -53.25 3.04
CA GLY A 241 32.85 -53.42 3.59
C GLY A 241 33.89 -53.84 2.56
N ALA A 242 35.11 -54.13 3.02
CA ALA A 242 36.13 -54.82 2.25
C ALA A 242 35.85 -56.34 2.30
N LEU A 243 34.96 -56.82 1.43
CA LEU A 243 34.35 -58.16 1.56
C LEU A 243 35.12 -59.23 0.77
N ASN A 244 35.82 -58.85 -0.31
CA ASN A 244 36.56 -59.76 -1.19
C ASN A 244 35.70 -60.96 -1.64
N LEU A 245 34.51 -60.67 -2.16
CA LEU A 245 33.49 -61.71 -2.43
C LEU A 245 33.82 -62.52 -3.68
N THR A 246 33.72 -63.85 -3.56
CA THR A 246 33.68 -64.73 -4.73
C THR A 246 32.34 -64.58 -5.47
N ALA A 247 32.33 -64.90 -6.77
CA ALA A 247 31.10 -64.85 -7.57
C ALA A 247 29.97 -65.72 -7.00
N ALA A 248 30.30 -66.87 -6.41
CA ALA A 248 29.33 -67.75 -5.76
C ALA A 248 28.73 -67.12 -4.49
N ARG A 249 29.57 -66.50 -3.64
CA ARG A 249 29.09 -65.84 -2.41
C ARG A 249 28.26 -64.59 -2.71
N ARG A 250 28.65 -63.79 -3.71
CA ARG A 250 27.86 -62.62 -4.17
C ARG A 250 26.47 -63.05 -4.66
N LYS A 251 26.37 -64.07 -5.53
CA LYS A 251 25.07 -64.60 -5.99
C LYS A 251 24.20 -65.14 -4.86
N HIS A 252 24.81 -65.77 -3.85
CA HIS A 252 24.07 -66.25 -2.68
C HIS A 252 23.46 -65.09 -1.87
N LEU A 253 24.24 -64.05 -1.58
CA LEU A 253 23.73 -62.85 -0.89
C LEU A 253 22.60 -62.17 -1.69
N GLU A 254 22.76 -62.05 -3.01
CA GLU A 254 21.74 -61.50 -3.88
C GLU A 254 20.46 -62.34 -3.87
N SER A 255 20.56 -63.68 -3.79
CA SER A 255 19.39 -64.57 -3.72
C SER A 255 18.57 -64.43 -2.43
N ILE A 256 19.16 -63.87 -1.37
CA ILE A 256 18.47 -63.57 -0.11
C ILE A 256 18.14 -62.07 0.05
N ASN A 257 18.13 -61.32 -1.07
CA ASN A 257 17.86 -59.87 -1.15
C ASN A 257 18.89 -58.97 -0.41
N ILE A 258 20.12 -59.46 -0.25
CA ILE A 258 21.25 -58.68 0.25
C ILE A 258 22.12 -58.26 -0.93
N ALA A 259 22.20 -56.95 -1.20
CA ALA A 259 23.06 -56.34 -2.20
C ALA A 259 24.43 -55.98 -1.58
N PRO A 260 25.51 -56.72 -1.89
CA PRO A 260 26.83 -56.37 -1.37
C PRO A 260 27.39 -55.11 -2.06
N ILE A 261 28.00 -54.24 -1.27
CA ILE A 261 28.83 -53.12 -1.71
C ILE A 261 30.27 -53.48 -1.33
N ASP A 262 30.99 -54.10 -2.26
CA ASP A 262 32.35 -54.58 -2.01
C ASP A 262 33.39 -53.51 -2.37
N LEU A 263 34.04 -52.98 -1.33
CA LEU A 263 35.04 -51.92 -1.45
C LEU A 263 36.47 -52.47 -1.57
N TRP A 264 36.66 -53.80 -1.62
CA TRP A 264 37.97 -54.45 -1.66
C TRP A 264 38.91 -53.87 -2.73
N ASP A 265 38.40 -53.65 -3.95
CA ASP A 265 39.21 -53.14 -5.07
C ASP A 265 39.84 -51.75 -4.80
N ALA A 266 39.20 -50.93 -3.96
CA ALA A 266 39.70 -49.61 -3.58
C ALA A 266 40.75 -49.67 -2.45
N VAL A 267 40.74 -50.72 -1.62
CA VAL A 267 41.58 -50.82 -0.41
C VAL A 267 42.57 -52.00 -0.41
N LYS A 268 42.60 -52.83 -1.45
CA LYS A 268 43.47 -54.03 -1.57
C LYS A 268 44.98 -53.78 -1.48
N HIS A 269 45.40 -52.51 -1.53
CA HIS A 269 46.80 -52.09 -1.41
C HIS A 269 47.27 -51.95 0.04
N ILE A 270 46.35 -52.05 1.00
CA ILE A 270 46.65 -51.95 2.44
C ILE A 270 46.88 -53.36 3.00
N ASP A 271 48.05 -53.59 3.58
CA ASP A 271 48.41 -54.92 4.10
C ASP A 271 47.75 -55.24 5.46
N ASP A 272 47.51 -54.22 6.30
CA ASP A 272 46.85 -54.37 7.60
C ASP A 272 45.33 -54.48 7.44
N ARG A 273 44.76 -55.60 7.90
CA ARG A 273 43.33 -55.91 7.76
C ARG A 273 42.42 -54.93 8.51
N ASP A 274 42.80 -54.50 9.71
CA ASP A 274 41.98 -53.59 10.52
C ASP A 274 42.00 -52.17 9.91
N LEU A 275 43.17 -51.72 9.43
CA LEU A 275 43.34 -50.46 8.70
C LEU A 275 42.59 -50.46 7.36
N MET A 276 42.59 -51.60 6.66
CA MET A 276 41.83 -51.77 5.41
C MET A 276 40.32 -51.60 5.64
N HIS A 277 39.76 -52.23 6.69
CA HIS A 277 38.35 -52.06 7.03
C HIS A 277 38.02 -50.64 7.51
N ARG A 278 38.93 -49.97 8.23
CA ARG A 278 38.80 -48.56 8.61
C ARG A 278 38.71 -47.67 7.38
N ASN A 279 39.66 -47.77 6.45
CA ASN A 279 39.69 -46.96 5.23
C ASN A 279 38.49 -47.24 4.31
N ALA A 280 38.05 -48.50 4.21
CA ALA A 280 36.84 -48.84 3.47
C ALA A 280 35.59 -48.14 4.07
N THR A 281 35.48 -48.12 5.40
CA THR A 281 34.39 -47.45 6.11
C THR A 281 34.44 -45.94 5.90
N GLU A 282 35.63 -45.34 6.00
CA GLU A 282 35.85 -43.92 5.75
C GLU A 282 35.44 -43.53 4.32
N LEU A 283 35.89 -44.27 3.31
CA LEU A 283 35.53 -44.05 1.91
C LEU A 283 34.02 -44.16 1.68
N PHE A 284 33.36 -45.12 2.32
CA PHE A 284 31.90 -45.27 2.24
C PHE A 284 31.17 -44.07 2.84
N LEU A 285 31.47 -43.70 4.08
CA LEU A 285 30.83 -42.57 4.76
C LEU A 285 31.09 -41.25 4.04
N ALA A 286 32.30 -41.06 3.52
CA ALA A 286 32.65 -39.92 2.68
C ALA A 286 31.83 -39.89 1.39
N ALA A 287 31.65 -41.03 0.71
CA ALA A 287 30.82 -41.11 -0.49
C ALA A 287 29.33 -40.82 -0.19
N MET A 288 28.80 -41.35 0.90
CA MET A 288 27.42 -41.08 1.36
C MET A 288 27.20 -39.59 1.67
N SER A 289 28.22 -38.92 2.24
CA SER A 289 28.19 -37.48 2.54
C SER A 289 28.36 -36.62 1.29
N ASN A 290 29.26 -37.02 0.38
CA ASN A 290 29.54 -36.28 -0.86
C ASN A 290 28.37 -36.30 -1.84
N GLU A 291 27.58 -37.37 -1.88
CA GLU A 291 26.35 -37.42 -2.69
C GLU A 291 25.27 -36.42 -2.20
N ALA A 292 25.25 -36.07 -0.91
CA ALA A 292 24.44 -34.95 -0.40
C ALA A 292 25.01 -33.60 -0.82
N ARG A 293 26.32 -33.39 -0.62
CA ARG A 293 26.97 -32.11 -0.93
C ARG A 293 26.98 -31.79 -2.44
N SER A 294 26.95 -32.81 -3.30
CA SER A 294 26.93 -32.65 -4.76
C SER A 294 25.58 -32.11 -5.28
N LYS A 295 24.49 -32.29 -4.55
CA LYS A 295 23.17 -31.73 -4.86
C LYS A 295 22.90 -30.52 -3.98
N MET A 296 23.18 -29.34 -4.52
CA MET A 296 22.87 -28.08 -3.84
C MET A 296 21.37 -28.02 -3.52
N GLU A 297 21.05 -27.88 -2.23
CA GLU A 297 19.67 -27.77 -1.80
C GLU A 297 19.03 -26.53 -2.46
N PRO A 298 17.86 -26.66 -3.11
CA PRO A 298 17.25 -25.56 -3.86
C PRO A 298 17.11 -24.27 -3.06
N HIS A 299 16.87 -24.35 -1.75
CA HIS A 299 16.65 -23.18 -0.90
C HIS A 299 17.93 -22.39 -0.56
N LYS A 300 19.11 -23.03 -0.69
CA LYS A 300 20.42 -22.40 -0.51
C LYS A 300 20.93 -21.73 -1.78
N TRP A 301 20.11 -21.70 -2.84
CA TRP A 301 20.49 -21.08 -4.10
C TRP A 301 20.84 -19.59 -3.95
N SER A 302 21.93 -19.19 -4.60
CA SER A 302 22.38 -17.81 -4.70
C SER A 302 23.02 -17.57 -6.07
N PRO A 303 22.80 -16.40 -6.69
CA PRO A 303 23.40 -16.06 -7.97
C PRO A 303 24.93 -15.93 -7.83
N SER A 304 25.64 -16.20 -8.92
CA SER A 304 27.09 -16.08 -8.99
C SER A 304 27.54 -14.63 -8.75
N ASN A 305 28.57 -14.42 -7.94
CA ASN A 305 29.14 -13.09 -7.74
C ASN A 305 30.07 -12.75 -8.91
N LEU A 306 29.62 -11.84 -9.78
CA LEU A 306 30.39 -11.37 -10.93
C LEU A 306 31.20 -10.09 -10.59
N GLY A 307 31.09 -9.60 -9.36
CA GLY A 307 31.83 -8.45 -8.85
C GLY A 307 33.21 -8.85 -8.34
N SER A 308 34.25 -8.22 -8.90
CA SER A 308 35.66 -8.22 -8.45
C SER A 308 36.46 -9.51 -8.61
N SER A 309 36.84 -9.84 -9.85
CA SER A 309 38.21 -10.35 -10.06
C SER A 309 39.18 -9.20 -9.80
N GLN A 310 40.35 -9.41 -9.15
CA GLN A 310 41.33 -8.33 -8.87
C GLN A 310 41.64 -7.53 -10.15
N VAL A 311 41.19 -6.28 -10.19
CA VAL A 311 41.30 -5.39 -11.36
C VAL A 311 42.41 -4.39 -11.10
N THR A 312 43.33 -4.20 -12.04
CA THR A 312 44.32 -3.12 -11.94
C THR A 312 43.65 -1.75 -12.14
N GLU A 313 44.20 -0.68 -11.57
CA GLU A 313 43.65 0.69 -11.69
C GLU A 313 43.52 1.15 -13.16
N THR A 314 44.40 0.64 -14.03
CA THR A 314 44.38 0.83 -15.48
C THR A 314 43.20 0.15 -16.17
N ASP A 315 42.77 -1.02 -15.70
CA ASP A 315 41.64 -1.76 -16.25
C ASP A 315 40.30 -1.13 -15.85
N LEU A 316 40.22 -0.47 -14.68
CA LEU A 316 39.02 0.30 -14.27
C LEU A 316 38.74 1.46 -15.24
N SER A 317 39.78 2.18 -15.67
CA SER A 317 39.64 3.29 -16.62
C SER A 317 39.25 2.84 -18.04
N ARG A 318 39.79 1.69 -18.50
CA ARG A 318 39.46 1.12 -19.81
C ARG A 318 38.01 0.65 -19.89
N ARG A 319 37.45 0.08 -18.82
CA ARG A 319 36.04 -0.41 -18.77
C ARG A 319 34.98 0.62 -19.14
N PHE A 320 35.20 1.88 -18.78
CA PHE A 320 34.21 2.94 -19.04
C PHE A 320 34.47 3.68 -20.36
N LYS A 321 35.70 3.67 -20.87
CA LYS A 321 36.11 4.42 -22.07
C LYS A 321 36.24 3.56 -23.33
N ASP A 322 36.53 2.27 -23.18
CA ASP A 322 36.71 1.29 -24.25
C ASP A 322 35.51 0.33 -24.29
N HIS A 323 34.64 0.54 -25.29
CA HIS A 323 33.40 -0.21 -25.43
C HIS A 323 33.61 -1.66 -25.91
N ASP A 324 34.68 -1.93 -26.67
CA ASP A 324 35.03 -3.28 -27.13
C ASP A 324 35.57 -4.13 -25.98
N TYR A 325 36.39 -3.52 -25.10
CA TYR A 325 36.83 -4.17 -23.87
C TYR A 325 35.65 -4.50 -22.95
N ALA A 326 34.71 -3.57 -22.76
CA ALA A 326 33.50 -3.81 -21.98
C ALA A 326 32.63 -4.95 -22.58
N ALA A 327 32.50 -5.02 -23.90
CA ALA A 327 31.80 -6.10 -24.59
C ALA A 327 32.47 -7.47 -24.33
N SER A 328 33.81 -7.54 -24.35
CA SER A 328 34.55 -8.76 -24.05
C SER A 328 34.29 -9.28 -22.62
N LEU A 329 34.14 -8.38 -21.65
CA LEU A 329 33.80 -8.73 -20.27
C LEU A 329 32.37 -9.27 -20.14
N LEU A 330 31.40 -8.63 -20.81
CA LEU A 330 30.00 -9.11 -20.84
C LEU A 330 29.91 -10.52 -21.46
N LYS A 331 30.67 -10.77 -22.53
CA LYS A 331 30.76 -12.09 -23.14
C LYS A 331 31.33 -13.13 -22.18
N ALA A 332 32.38 -12.81 -21.44
CA ALA A 332 32.97 -13.72 -20.45
C ALA A 332 31.99 -14.07 -19.32
N GLN A 333 31.10 -13.16 -18.95
CA GLN A 333 30.09 -13.35 -17.91
C GLN A 333 28.90 -14.20 -18.37
N LEU A 334 28.65 -14.31 -19.68
CA LEU A 334 27.45 -14.92 -20.25
C LEU A 334 27.22 -16.38 -19.79
N ALA A 335 28.29 -17.18 -19.71
CA ALA A 335 28.20 -18.57 -19.25
C ALA A 335 27.71 -18.66 -17.79
N ALA A 336 28.17 -17.77 -16.92
CA ALA A 336 27.72 -17.70 -15.53
C ALA A 336 26.28 -17.18 -15.45
N LEU A 337 25.94 -16.16 -16.23
CA LEU A 337 24.58 -15.60 -16.28
C LEU A 337 23.55 -16.67 -16.69
N LYS A 338 23.87 -17.47 -17.71
CA LYS A 338 23.06 -18.58 -18.19
C LYS A 338 22.92 -19.69 -17.15
N LYS A 339 24.02 -20.08 -16.49
CA LYS A 339 24.02 -21.10 -15.43
C LYS A 339 23.13 -20.68 -14.26
N ASP A 340 23.16 -19.41 -13.87
CA ASP A 340 22.32 -18.89 -12.79
C ASP A 340 20.84 -18.95 -13.15
N ARG A 341 20.45 -18.58 -14.38
CA ARG A 341 19.07 -18.72 -14.86
C ARG A 341 18.60 -20.18 -14.86
N GLU A 342 19.42 -21.08 -15.38
CA GLU A 342 19.07 -22.51 -15.51
C GLU A 342 19.00 -23.23 -14.16
N SER A 343 19.73 -22.75 -13.16
CA SER A 343 19.71 -23.29 -11.79
C SER A 343 18.71 -22.59 -10.86
N TYR A 344 18.00 -21.55 -11.34
CA TYR A 344 17.05 -20.80 -10.52
C TYR A 344 15.91 -21.70 -10.02
N PRO A 345 15.68 -21.82 -8.71
CA PRO A 345 14.69 -22.74 -8.13
C PRO A 345 13.23 -22.45 -8.46
N GLY A 346 12.88 -21.26 -8.96
CA GLY A 346 11.53 -20.95 -9.42
C GLY A 346 10.56 -20.41 -8.36
N TRP A 347 11.04 -19.64 -7.35
CA TRP A 347 10.14 -18.87 -6.48
C TRP A 347 9.18 -18.02 -7.31
N LEU A 348 7.91 -17.93 -6.89
CA LEU A 348 6.90 -17.12 -7.59
C LEU A 348 7.33 -15.66 -7.64
N ILE A 349 7.83 -15.16 -6.51
CA ILE A 349 8.49 -13.87 -6.38
C ILE A 349 9.87 -14.12 -5.76
N CYS A 350 10.95 -13.74 -6.44
CA CYS A 350 12.32 -13.97 -5.97
C CYS A 350 12.56 -13.28 -4.61
N PRO A 351 13.08 -13.94 -3.57
CA PRO A 351 13.27 -13.32 -2.26
C PRO A 351 14.03 -11.97 -2.31
N PRO A 352 13.66 -10.93 -1.52
CA PRO A 352 14.28 -9.61 -1.60
C PRO A 352 15.81 -9.65 -1.38
N SER A 353 16.28 -10.53 -0.50
CA SER A 353 17.70 -10.76 -0.22
C SER A 353 18.50 -11.30 -1.41
N LEU A 354 17.84 -11.93 -2.39
CA LEU A 354 18.46 -12.44 -3.62
C LEU A 354 18.29 -11.48 -4.80
N GLN A 355 17.21 -10.71 -4.84
CA GLN A 355 16.95 -9.76 -5.94
C GLN A 355 18.07 -8.74 -6.12
N TRP A 356 18.55 -8.14 -5.03
CA TRP A 356 19.65 -7.18 -5.12
C TRP A 356 20.91 -7.82 -5.71
N LYS A 357 21.20 -9.07 -5.35
CA LYS A 357 22.35 -9.81 -5.91
C LYS A 357 22.19 -10.05 -7.41
N ILE A 358 21.01 -10.48 -7.86
CA ILE A 358 20.70 -10.66 -9.29
C ILE A 358 20.87 -9.34 -10.04
N LYS A 359 20.35 -8.24 -9.48
CA LYS A 359 20.48 -6.89 -10.07
C LYS A 359 21.95 -6.45 -10.17
N SER A 360 22.73 -6.71 -9.13
CA SER A 360 24.15 -6.32 -9.07
C SER A 360 25.02 -7.00 -10.13
N GLN A 361 24.60 -8.15 -10.68
CA GLN A 361 25.33 -8.87 -11.73
C GLN A 361 25.51 -8.04 -13.01
N LEU A 362 24.58 -7.12 -13.30
CA LEU A 362 24.60 -6.30 -14.51
C LEU A 362 25.26 -4.93 -14.30
N THR A 363 25.97 -4.71 -13.19
CA THR A 363 26.57 -3.39 -12.88
C THR A 363 27.99 -3.22 -13.39
N ASN A 364 28.72 -4.31 -13.64
CA ASN A 364 30.17 -4.26 -13.91
C ASN A 364 30.59 -5.19 -15.07
N PRO A 365 30.65 -4.70 -16.33
CA PRO A 365 30.24 -3.37 -16.77
C PRO A 365 28.72 -3.26 -16.98
N SER A 366 28.14 -2.07 -16.80
CA SER A 366 26.73 -1.83 -17.11
C SER A 366 26.47 -1.95 -18.62
N PRO A 367 25.50 -2.76 -19.07
CA PRO A 367 25.06 -2.79 -20.46
C PRO A 367 24.62 -1.40 -20.95
N ASN A 368 25.03 -1.01 -22.15
CA ASN A 368 24.62 0.22 -22.83
C ASN A 368 24.63 0.02 -24.35
N ILE A 369 24.11 1.00 -25.09
CA ILE A 369 23.97 0.92 -26.55
C ILE A 369 25.29 0.58 -27.26
N LYS A 370 26.41 1.16 -26.80
CA LYS A 370 27.70 1.03 -27.48
C LYS A 370 28.38 -0.32 -27.21
N ASN A 371 28.42 -0.77 -25.96
CA ASN A 371 29.05 -2.05 -25.63
C ASN A 371 28.21 -3.27 -26.07
N VAL A 372 26.88 -3.15 -26.11
CA VAL A 372 26.00 -4.20 -26.64
C VAL A 372 26.11 -4.28 -28.17
N ALA A 373 26.28 -3.15 -28.86
CA ALA A 373 26.50 -3.13 -30.31
C ALA A 373 27.85 -3.71 -30.74
N ALA A 374 28.87 -3.63 -29.88
CA ALA A 374 30.20 -4.21 -30.11
C ALA A 374 30.25 -5.75 -29.97
N LEU A 375 29.18 -6.39 -29.46
CA LEU A 375 29.08 -7.84 -29.38
C LEU A 375 28.73 -8.46 -30.75
N MET A 376 29.25 -9.66 -30.99
CA MET A 376 28.82 -10.47 -32.14
C MET A 376 27.30 -10.73 -32.07
N PRO A 377 26.56 -10.79 -33.20
CA PRO A 377 25.10 -10.89 -33.19
C PRO A 377 24.53 -12.02 -32.32
N ASN A 378 25.18 -13.18 -32.31
CA ASN A 378 24.78 -14.34 -31.52
C ASN A 378 25.02 -14.16 -30.01
N ASP A 379 26.14 -13.57 -29.62
CA ASP A 379 26.47 -13.28 -28.22
C ASP A 379 25.55 -12.17 -27.69
N ARG A 380 25.28 -11.17 -28.53
CA ARG A 380 24.33 -10.08 -28.26
C ARG A 380 22.93 -10.61 -27.96
N ALA A 381 22.41 -11.52 -28.79
CA ALA A 381 21.07 -12.09 -28.59
C ALA A 381 20.96 -12.91 -27.30
N GLN A 382 21.99 -13.70 -26.98
CA GLN A 382 22.04 -14.46 -25.73
C GLN A 382 22.12 -13.54 -24.51
N LEU A 383 22.98 -12.52 -24.53
CA LEU A 383 23.09 -11.55 -23.44
C LEU A 383 21.76 -10.82 -23.22
N LEU A 384 21.11 -10.36 -24.28
CA LEU A 384 19.84 -9.64 -24.18
C LEU A 384 18.71 -10.51 -23.62
N TYR A 385 18.68 -11.81 -23.95
CA TYR A 385 17.77 -12.75 -23.30
C TYR A 385 18.05 -12.89 -21.79
N GLU A 386 19.33 -13.00 -21.41
CA GLU A 386 19.74 -13.09 -20.01
C GLU A 386 19.44 -11.80 -19.22
N ILE A 387 19.52 -10.63 -19.86
CA ILE A 387 19.08 -9.35 -19.30
C ILE A 387 17.56 -9.32 -19.14
N ALA A 388 16.80 -9.69 -20.17
CA ALA A 388 15.34 -9.72 -20.13
C ALA A 388 14.80 -10.63 -19.02
N TRP A 389 15.39 -11.81 -18.84
CA TRP A 389 15.04 -12.71 -17.74
C TRP A 389 15.24 -12.04 -16.38
N ARG A 390 16.36 -11.34 -16.17
CA ARG A 390 16.65 -10.63 -14.90
C ARG A 390 15.63 -9.53 -14.62
N HIS A 391 15.31 -8.70 -15.62
CA HIS A 391 14.25 -7.69 -15.48
C HIS A 391 12.88 -8.31 -15.19
N SER A 392 12.59 -9.49 -15.75
CA SER A 392 11.33 -10.19 -15.48
C SER A 392 11.20 -10.67 -14.03
N ILE A 393 12.34 -10.96 -13.36
CA ILE A 393 12.42 -11.44 -11.97
C ILE A 393 12.58 -10.29 -10.95
N THR A 394 13.34 -9.23 -11.28
CA THR A 394 13.56 -8.09 -10.37
C THR A 394 12.50 -7.01 -10.49
N PHE A 395 11.71 -7.02 -11.57
CA PHE A 395 10.71 -6.00 -11.91
C PHE A 395 11.31 -4.60 -12.12
N ASP A 396 12.60 -4.51 -12.43
CA ASP A 396 13.26 -3.24 -12.72
C ASP A 396 12.76 -2.59 -14.02
N HIS A 397 12.82 -1.26 -14.06
CA HIS A 397 12.50 -0.48 -15.24
C HIS A 397 13.39 -0.90 -16.42
N ILE A 398 12.80 -1.05 -17.60
CA ILE A 398 13.51 -1.32 -18.85
C ILE A 398 13.66 0.01 -19.57
N ASP A 399 14.90 0.47 -19.75
CA ASP A 399 15.16 1.72 -20.44
C ASP A 399 14.71 1.66 -21.91
N PRO A 400 14.29 2.79 -22.52
CA PRO A 400 13.83 2.83 -23.92
C PRO A 400 14.82 2.23 -24.93
N TRP A 401 16.12 2.46 -24.74
CA TRP A 401 17.16 1.91 -25.63
C TRP A 401 17.22 0.38 -25.58
N LEU A 402 17.11 -0.20 -24.37
CA LEU A 402 17.13 -1.64 -24.15
C LEU A 402 15.84 -2.26 -24.69
N ALA A 403 14.71 -1.59 -24.47
CA ALA A 403 13.43 -1.98 -25.04
C ALA A 403 13.54 -2.08 -26.57
N ASN A 404 14.14 -1.11 -27.26
CA ASN A 404 14.30 -1.14 -28.71
C ASN A 404 15.16 -2.31 -29.18
N GLN A 405 16.31 -2.55 -28.55
CA GLN A 405 17.17 -3.70 -28.88
C GLN A 405 16.49 -5.05 -28.66
N LEU A 406 15.71 -5.19 -27.58
CA LEU A 406 14.92 -6.39 -27.34
C LEU A 406 13.81 -6.58 -28.39
N PHE A 407 13.19 -5.50 -28.85
CA PHE A 407 12.14 -5.56 -29.87
C PHE A 407 12.69 -5.95 -31.25
N GLU A 408 13.84 -5.43 -31.64
CA GLU A 408 14.53 -5.81 -32.88
C GLU A 408 14.78 -7.34 -32.93
N ILE A 409 15.20 -7.93 -31.81
CA ILE A 409 15.41 -9.38 -31.71
C ILE A 409 14.10 -10.15 -31.83
N VAL A 410 13.03 -9.67 -31.20
CA VAL A 410 11.72 -10.34 -31.25
C VAL A 410 11.10 -10.27 -32.66
N ASN A 411 11.27 -9.14 -33.34
CA ASN A 411 10.66 -8.86 -34.65
C ASN A 411 11.52 -9.32 -35.84
N SER A 412 12.73 -9.85 -35.62
CA SER A 412 13.59 -10.33 -36.70
C SER A 412 13.25 -11.77 -37.13
N ASP A 413 13.16 -11.95 -38.45
CA ASP A 413 12.99 -13.25 -39.10
C ASP A 413 14.31 -14.01 -39.30
N GLU A 414 15.45 -13.41 -38.94
CA GLU A 414 16.77 -14.04 -39.12
C GLU A 414 17.01 -15.20 -38.13
N PRO A 415 17.74 -16.26 -38.55
CA PRO A 415 18.12 -17.35 -37.67
C PRO A 415 19.14 -16.88 -36.62
N MET A 416 18.71 -16.82 -35.35
CA MET A 416 19.54 -16.40 -34.22
C MET A 416 19.91 -17.56 -33.30
N SER A 417 20.90 -17.34 -32.43
CA SER A 417 21.36 -18.28 -31.39
C SER A 417 20.31 -18.62 -30.32
N ILE A 418 19.22 -17.84 -30.22
CA ILE A 418 18.14 -18.05 -29.24
C ILE A 418 16.91 -18.73 -29.86
N GLY A 419 16.28 -19.62 -29.10
CA GLY A 419 15.12 -20.39 -29.54
C GLY A 419 13.84 -19.54 -29.67
N LYS A 420 12.82 -20.07 -30.37
CA LYS A 420 11.50 -19.41 -30.48
C LYS A 420 10.85 -19.14 -29.10
N ARG A 421 10.96 -20.09 -28.17
CA ARG A 421 10.49 -19.92 -26.79
C ARG A 421 11.14 -18.73 -26.09
N GLN A 422 12.46 -18.60 -26.18
CA GLN A 422 13.21 -17.49 -25.56
C GLN A 422 12.80 -16.14 -26.15
N ARG A 423 12.57 -16.07 -27.47
CA ARG A 423 12.00 -14.87 -28.11
C ARG A 423 10.62 -14.51 -27.58
N MET A 424 9.74 -15.50 -27.36
CA MET A 424 8.41 -15.24 -26.80
C MET A 424 8.48 -14.79 -25.33
N GLU A 425 9.43 -15.28 -24.55
CA GLU A 425 9.67 -14.81 -23.18
C GLU A 425 10.15 -13.35 -23.15
N ILE A 426 10.99 -12.93 -24.11
CA ILE A 426 11.36 -11.51 -24.31
C ILE A 426 10.14 -10.70 -24.71
N ALA A 427 9.36 -11.18 -25.69
CA ALA A 427 8.15 -10.50 -26.15
C ALA A 427 7.15 -10.26 -25.02
N LEU A 428 6.93 -11.28 -24.18
CA LEU A 428 6.07 -11.17 -23.00
C LEU A 428 6.63 -10.18 -21.96
N THR A 429 7.95 -10.17 -21.75
CA THR A 429 8.60 -9.22 -20.82
C THR A 429 8.42 -7.78 -21.30
N LEU A 430 8.60 -7.54 -22.60
CA LEU A 430 8.36 -6.24 -23.24
C LEU A 430 6.88 -5.83 -23.14
N LEU A 431 5.95 -6.74 -23.41
CA LEU A 431 4.52 -6.48 -23.29
C LEU A 431 4.14 -6.13 -21.84
N LYS A 432 4.64 -6.86 -20.84
CA LYS A 432 4.39 -6.53 -19.43
C LYS A 432 4.96 -5.16 -19.05
N ASN A 433 6.11 -4.79 -19.64
CA ASN A 433 6.74 -3.50 -19.40
C ASN A 433 6.06 -2.32 -20.12
N SER A 434 5.35 -2.57 -21.24
CA SER A 434 4.73 -1.50 -22.03
C SER A 434 3.65 -0.71 -21.28
N ARG A 435 3.09 -1.28 -20.19
CA ARG A 435 2.22 -0.56 -19.25
C ARG A 435 2.89 0.67 -18.61
N TRP A 436 4.23 0.70 -18.54
CA TRP A 436 4.99 1.74 -17.83
C TRP A 436 5.75 2.68 -18.75
N LEU A 437 5.50 2.63 -20.06
CA LEU A 437 6.12 3.53 -21.02
C LEU A 437 5.53 4.94 -20.87
N GLU A 438 6.41 5.94 -20.78
CA GLU A 438 6.02 7.34 -20.70
C GLU A 438 5.58 7.83 -22.09
N VAL A 439 4.45 8.53 -22.14
CA VAL A 439 3.86 9.02 -23.39
C VAL A 439 3.91 10.55 -23.37
N ASN A 440 4.91 11.13 -24.02
CA ASN A 440 5.13 12.58 -23.98
C ASN A 440 4.27 13.31 -25.02
N ASN A 441 4.02 12.69 -26.17
CA ASN A 441 3.21 13.26 -27.26
C ASN A 441 2.30 12.18 -27.90
N GLU A 442 1.46 12.58 -28.86
CA GLU A 442 0.55 11.65 -29.56
C GLU A 442 1.31 10.67 -30.47
N THR A 443 2.44 11.09 -31.04
CA THR A 443 3.28 10.24 -31.89
C THR A 443 3.91 9.09 -31.11
N ASP A 444 4.37 9.32 -29.88
CA ASP A 444 4.90 8.31 -28.97
C ASP A 444 3.79 7.32 -28.57
N GLN A 445 2.56 7.83 -28.39
CA GLN A 445 1.39 7.00 -28.10
C GLN A 445 1.10 6.04 -29.25
N GLN A 446 1.07 6.56 -30.49
CA GLN A 446 0.84 5.74 -31.69
C GLN A 446 1.94 4.71 -31.88
N PHE A 447 3.22 5.13 -31.78
CA PHE A 447 4.37 4.23 -31.91
C PHE A 447 4.34 3.10 -30.87
N ASN A 448 4.05 3.42 -29.60
CA ASN A 448 3.94 2.42 -28.55
C ASN A 448 2.74 1.48 -28.78
N GLN A 449 1.62 2.00 -29.26
CA GLN A 449 0.44 1.18 -29.55
C GLN A 449 0.68 0.20 -30.72
N GLU A 450 1.33 0.65 -31.80
CA GLU A 450 1.74 -0.21 -32.92
C GLU A 450 2.66 -1.32 -32.43
N ARG A 451 3.65 -0.96 -31.62
CA ARG A 451 4.59 -1.91 -31.01
C ARG A 451 3.88 -2.95 -30.13
N ILE A 452 2.92 -2.52 -29.30
CA ILE A 452 2.09 -3.42 -28.48
C ILE A 452 1.31 -4.38 -29.38
N ASN A 453 0.67 -3.88 -30.44
CA ASN A 453 -0.11 -4.71 -31.35
C ASN A 453 0.77 -5.79 -32.01
N VAL A 454 1.97 -5.42 -32.47
CA VAL A 454 2.95 -6.39 -33.02
C VAL A 454 3.30 -7.46 -31.99
N LEU A 455 3.61 -7.08 -30.75
CA LEU A 455 3.95 -8.03 -29.68
C LEU A 455 2.80 -9.00 -29.37
N VAL A 456 1.56 -8.49 -29.30
CA VAL A 456 0.37 -9.31 -29.06
C VAL A 456 0.17 -10.31 -30.21
N THR A 457 0.20 -9.85 -31.47
CA THR A 457 0.04 -10.73 -32.63
C THR A 457 1.14 -11.81 -32.69
N LEU A 458 2.39 -11.47 -32.35
CA LEU A 458 3.48 -12.45 -32.28
C LEU A 458 3.23 -13.51 -31.19
N LEU A 459 2.81 -13.10 -30.00
CA LEU A 459 2.51 -14.00 -28.89
C LEU A 459 1.31 -14.92 -29.20
N GLU A 460 0.27 -14.40 -29.86
CA GLU A 460 -0.88 -15.19 -30.32
C GLU A 460 -0.46 -16.25 -31.35
N LYS A 461 0.27 -15.82 -32.39
CA LYS A 461 0.76 -16.69 -33.48
C LYS A 461 1.67 -17.80 -32.98
N HIS A 462 2.42 -17.55 -31.91
CA HIS A 462 3.43 -18.47 -31.38
C HIS A 462 3.10 -18.99 -29.97
N SER A 463 1.82 -18.95 -29.58
CA SER A 463 1.32 -19.36 -28.26
C SER A 463 1.76 -20.78 -27.84
N GLN A 464 1.88 -21.72 -28.77
CA GLN A 464 2.36 -23.10 -28.51
C GLN A 464 3.77 -23.19 -27.88
N TYR A 465 4.60 -22.16 -28.00
CA TYR A 465 5.96 -22.15 -27.45
C TYR A 465 6.02 -21.62 -26.01
N LEU A 466 4.92 -21.09 -25.47
CA LEU A 466 4.85 -20.46 -24.16
C LEU A 466 3.62 -21.00 -23.40
N PRO A 467 3.83 -21.75 -22.29
CA PRO A 467 2.73 -22.21 -21.44
C PRO A 467 1.88 -21.03 -20.96
N ASP A 468 0.55 -21.23 -20.90
CA ASP A 468 -0.43 -20.23 -20.45
C ASP A 468 -0.39 -18.87 -21.19
N CYS A 469 0.16 -18.81 -22.41
CA CYS A 469 0.25 -17.56 -23.19
C CYS A 469 -1.12 -16.86 -23.34
N VAL A 470 -2.19 -17.62 -23.58
CA VAL A 470 -3.55 -17.08 -23.73
C VAL A 470 -4.02 -16.43 -22.42
N ALA A 471 -3.73 -17.04 -21.27
CA ALA A 471 -4.05 -16.49 -19.96
C ALA A 471 -3.26 -15.20 -19.67
N GLU A 472 -1.97 -15.18 -20.04
CA GLU A 472 -1.11 -13.99 -19.94
C GLU A 472 -1.66 -12.82 -20.77
N LEU A 473 -2.07 -13.05 -22.01
CA LEU A 473 -2.65 -12.01 -22.86
C LEU A 473 -3.99 -11.50 -22.31
N ALA A 474 -4.89 -12.40 -21.89
CA ALA A 474 -6.16 -12.03 -21.27
C ALA A 474 -5.94 -11.20 -20.00
N TYR A 475 -5.00 -11.62 -19.14
CA TYR A 475 -4.65 -10.93 -17.92
C TYR A 475 -3.99 -9.57 -18.19
N TYR A 476 -3.08 -9.48 -19.15
CA TYR A 476 -2.47 -8.21 -19.58
C TYR A 476 -3.55 -7.21 -20.01
N HIS A 477 -4.48 -7.61 -20.87
CA HIS A 477 -5.55 -6.71 -21.31
C HIS A 477 -6.49 -6.31 -20.18
N ALA A 478 -6.75 -7.19 -19.22
CA ALA A 478 -7.54 -6.85 -18.03
C ALA A 478 -6.79 -5.85 -17.14
N LEU A 479 -5.47 -5.99 -16.97
CA LEU A 479 -4.65 -5.01 -16.26
C LEU A 479 -4.63 -3.65 -16.97
N VAL A 480 -4.51 -3.62 -18.30
CA VAL A 480 -4.58 -2.37 -19.08
C VAL A 480 -5.93 -1.68 -18.91
N ALA A 481 -7.04 -2.43 -18.96
CA ALA A 481 -8.38 -1.89 -18.71
C ALA A 481 -8.52 -1.31 -17.29
N ARG A 482 -8.06 -2.07 -16.29
CA ARG A 482 -8.02 -1.64 -14.88
C ARG A 482 -7.23 -0.34 -14.69
N ASP A 483 -6.08 -0.23 -15.35
CA ASP A 483 -5.18 0.91 -15.27
C ASP A 483 -5.76 2.19 -15.91
N VAL A 484 -6.83 2.07 -16.70
CA VAL A 484 -7.60 3.22 -17.21
C VAL A 484 -9.00 3.32 -16.60
N LEU A 485 -9.26 2.59 -15.50
CA LEU A 485 -10.55 2.53 -14.80
C LEU A 485 -11.72 1.97 -15.64
N ASP A 486 -11.42 1.20 -16.69
CA ASP A 486 -12.42 0.49 -17.50
C ASP A 486 -12.84 -0.82 -16.82
N TYR A 487 -13.71 -0.70 -15.82
CA TYR A 487 -14.23 -1.85 -15.06
C TYR A 487 -15.05 -2.82 -15.94
N ALA A 488 -15.73 -2.32 -16.97
CA ALA A 488 -16.47 -3.16 -17.91
C ALA A 488 -15.53 -4.02 -18.76
N GLY A 489 -14.43 -3.43 -19.23
CA GLY A 489 -13.37 -4.13 -19.94
C GLY A 489 -12.63 -5.16 -19.08
N VAL A 490 -12.49 -4.91 -17.77
CA VAL A 490 -12.00 -5.91 -16.81
C VAL A 490 -12.98 -7.08 -16.74
N GLU A 491 -14.27 -6.84 -16.49
CA GLU A 491 -15.27 -7.90 -16.36
C GLU A 491 -15.36 -8.80 -17.60
N ALA A 492 -15.30 -8.21 -18.80
CA ALA A 492 -15.37 -8.93 -20.07
C ALA A 492 -14.19 -9.92 -20.31
N ARG A 493 -13.12 -9.83 -19.52
CA ARG A 493 -11.90 -10.63 -19.69
C ARG A 493 -11.68 -11.65 -18.58
N LEU A 494 -12.42 -11.58 -17.47
CA LEU A 494 -12.16 -12.41 -16.29
C LEU A 494 -12.28 -13.90 -16.57
N GLU A 495 -13.27 -14.33 -17.34
CA GLU A 495 -13.47 -15.75 -17.69
C GLU A 495 -12.37 -16.30 -18.60
N LYS A 496 -11.60 -15.44 -19.27
CA LYS A 496 -10.49 -15.84 -20.15
C LYS A 496 -9.16 -16.01 -19.42
N ILE A 497 -9.07 -15.60 -18.16
CA ILE A 497 -7.86 -15.74 -17.33
C ILE A 497 -7.84 -17.16 -16.74
N VAL A 498 -7.53 -18.14 -17.58
CA VAL A 498 -7.50 -19.56 -17.22
C VAL A 498 -6.21 -20.16 -17.77
N GLY A 499 -5.40 -20.75 -16.88
CA GLY A 499 -4.18 -21.44 -17.24
C GLY A 499 -3.93 -22.66 -16.36
N GLU A 500 -2.89 -23.43 -16.70
CA GLU A 500 -2.49 -24.66 -16.01
C GLU A 500 -1.92 -24.38 -14.61
N ASP A 501 -1.19 -23.28 -14.42
CA ASP A 501 -0.67 -22.88 -13.11
C ASP A 501 -1.81 -22.42 -12.18
N PRO A 502 -2.00 -23.00 -10.98
CA PRO A 502 -3.03 -22.56 -10.03
C PRO A 502 -2.95 -21.08 -9.65
N VAL A 503 -1.81 -20.40 -9.83
CA VAL A 503 -1.65 -18.95 -9.61
C VAL A 503 -2.61 -18.11 -10.46
N TRP A 504 -3.06 -18.62 -11.61
CA TRP A 504 -4.03 -17.91 -12.46
C TRP A 504 -5.35 -17.64 -11.76
N LYS A 505 -5.78 -18.56 -10.89
CA LYS A 505 -6.98 -18.38 -10.06
C LYS A 505 -6.80 -17.24 -9.06
N LEU A 506 -5.59 -17.02 -8.53
CA LEU A 506 -5.29 -15.88 -7.65
C LEU A 506 -5.31 -14.56 -8.42
N ARG A 507 -4.71 -14.52 -9.62
CA ARG A 507 -4.73 -13.34 -10.51
C ARG A 507 -6.14 -12.97 -10.94
N GLN A 508 -6.93 -13.97 -11.32
CA GLN A 508 -8.35 -13.81 -11.63
C GLN A 508 -9.12 -13.29 -10.41
N ALA A 509 -8.93 -13.93 -9.25
CA ALA A 509 -9.59 -13.52 -8.00
C ALA A 509 -9.34 -12.05 -7.65
N SER A 510 -8.10 -11.57 -7.78
CA SER A 510 -7.75 -10.17 -7.52
C SER A 510 -8.60 -9.20 -8.34
N LEU A 511 -8.72 -9.43 -9.65
CA LEU A 511 -9.48 -8.56 -10.54
C LEU A 511 -10.99 -8.72 -10.34
N THR A 512 -11.47 -9.94 -10.08
CA THR A 512 -12.87 -10.22 -9.72
C THR A 512 -13.29 -9.44 -8.46
N MET A 513 -12.41 -9.38 -7.46
CA MET A 513 -12.62 -8.58 -6.25
C MET A 513 -12.61 -7.07 -6.52
N GLU A 514 -11.73 -6.57 -7.40
CA GLU A 514 -11.74 -5.16 -7.83
C GLU A 514 -13.05 -4.78 -8.57
N SER A 515 -13.74 -5.73 -9.21
CA SER A 515 -15.10 -5.57 -9.76
C SER A 515 -16.23 -5.75 -8.72
N GLY A 516 -15.90 -5.82 -7.43
CA GLY A 516 -16.86 -5.92 -6.33
C GLY A 516 -17.47 -7.31 -6.11
N ARG A 517 -16.93 -8.36 -6.75
CA ARG A 517 -17.40 -9.76 -6.63
C ARG A 517 -16.53 -10.53 -5.62
N PHE A 518 -16.67 -10.22 -4.34
CA PHE A 518 -15.78 -10.75 -3.29
C PHE A 518 -15.98 -12.25 -3.02
N ALA A 519 -17.23 -12.74 -3.00
CA ALA A 519 -17.51 -14.16 -2.79
C ALA A 519 -16.85 -15.05 -3.86
N GLU A 520 -17.01 -14.69 -5.13
CA GLU A 520 -16.41 -15.42 -6.26
C GLU A 520 -14.87 -15.40 -6.20
N GLY A 521 -14.27 -14.22 -5.93
CA GLY A 521 -12.84 -14.11 -5.74
C GLY A 521 -12.31 -15.00 -4.61
N ARG A 522 -13.04 -15.10 -3.49
CA ARG A 522 -12.64 -15.98 -2.37
C ARG A 522 -12.72 -17.46 -2.74
N GLU A 523 -13.74 -17.86 -3.49
CA GLU A 523 -13.87 -19.23 -3.97
C GLU A 523 -12.68 -19.61 -4.88
N LEU A 524 -12.27 -18.71 -5.76
CA LEU A 524 -11.08 -18.89 -6.61
C LEU A 524 -9.80 -19.04 -5.78
N ILE A 525 -9.60 -18.22 -4.74
CA ILE A 525 -8.45 -18.33 -3.82
C ILE A 525 -8.48 -19.68 -3.08
N ALA A 526 -9.64 -20.10 -2.59
CA ALA A 526 -9.79 -21.37 -1.89
C ALA A 526 -9.50 -22.58 -2.81
N LYS A 527 -9.96 -22.53 -4.07
CA LYS A 527 -9.64 -23.55 -5.10
C LYS A 527 -8.14 -23.60 -5.37
N ALA A 528 -7.50 -22.45 -5.56
CA ALA A 528 -6.04 -22.36 -5.77
C ALA A 528 -5.26 -22.95 -4.60
N TYR A 529 -5.63 -22.59 -3.35
CA TYR A 529 -5.02 -23.14 -2.15
C TYR A 529 -5.20 -24.66 -2.05
N GLY A 530 -6.40 -25.18 -2.34
CA GLY A 530 -6.66 -26.63 -2.34
C GLY A 530 -5.80 -27.40 -3.33
N GLU A 531 -5.69 -26.92 -4.58
CA GLU A 531 -4.84 -27.51 -5.62
C GLU A 531 -3.35 -27.45 -5.24
N LEU A 532 -2.87 -26.30 -4.76
CA LEU A 532 -1.47 -26.13 -4.36
C LEU A 532 -1.10 -26.98 -3.14
N ARG A 533 -2.03 -27.15 -2.20
CA ARG A 533 -1.85 -28.03 -1.04
C ARG A 533 -1.72 -29.49 -1.47
N GLU A 534 -2.52 -29.93 -2.43
CA GLU A 534 -2.44 -31.29 -2.98
C GLU A 534 -1.15 -31.49 -3.80
N ASN A 535 -0.77 -30.51 -4.62
CA ASN A 535 0.50 -30.53 -5.34
C ASN A 535 1.71 -30.60 -4.39
N HIS A 536 1.68 -29.84 -3.29
CA HIS A 536 2.73 -29.88 -2.26
C HIS A 536 2.78 -31.23 -1.52
N ARG A 537 1.64 -31.91 -1.34
CA ARG A 537 1.64 -33.26 -0.76
C ARG A 537 2.37 -34.26 -1.65
N ARG A 538 2.26 -34.10 -2.98
CA ARG A 538 2.91 -34.95 -3.99
C ARG A 538 4.39 -34.63 -4.16
N ASP A 539 4.77 -33.35 -4.04
CA ASP A 539 6.15 -32.90 -4.10
C ASP A 539 6.45 -31.85 -3.00
N ARG A 540 6.91 -32.35 -1.84
CA ARG A 540 7.15 -31.55 -0.63
C ARG A 540 8.40 -30.68 -0.70
N TYR A 541 9.31 -30.96 -1.63
CA TYR A 541 10.61 -30.28 -1.73
C TYR A 541 10.66 -29.23 -2.86
N SER A 542 9.53 -29.00 -3.52
CA SER A 542 9.39 -28.03 -4.61
C SER A 542 9.18 -26.61 -4.11
N ILE A 543 10.20 -25.76 -4.29
CA ILE A 543 10.12 -24.32 -4.04
C ILE A 543 9.01 -23.62 -4.86
N PRO A 544 8.83 -23.89 -6.17
CA PRO A 544 7.77 -23.27 -6.95
C PRO A 544 6.37 -23.50 -6.37
N ILE A 545 6.11 -24.72 -5.88
CA ILE A 545 4.82 -25.10 -5.30
C ILE A 545 4.66 -24.47 -3.91
N LEU A 546 5.68 -24.59 -3.05
CA LEU A 546 5.63 -24.03 -1.69
C LEU A 546 5.47 -22.51 -1.72
N SER A 547 6.20 -21.80 -2.58
CA SER A 547 6.10 -20.34 -2.73
C SER A 547 4.68 -19.92 -3.12
N ARG A 548 4.06 -20.58 -4.11
CA ARG A 548 2.66 -20.33 -4.49
C ARG A 548 1.68 -20.67 -3.38
N LEU A 549 1.88 -21.80 -2.69
CA LEU A 549 1.04 -22.24 -1.57
C LEU A 549 1.02 -21.19 -0.45
N MET A 550 2.17 -20.62 -0.10
CA MET A 550 2.26 -19.61 0.94
C MET A 550 1.54 -18.31 0.57
N TRP A 551 1.66 -17.85 -0.68
CA TRP A 551 0.88 -16.70 -1.17
C TRP A 551 -0.63 -16.98 -1.18
N ALA A 552 -1.05 -18.17 -1.62
CA ALA A 552 -2.46 -18.58 -1.60
C ALA A 552 -3.00 -18.67 -0.16
N HIS A 553 -2.18 -19.19 0.78
CA HIS A 553 -2.52 -19.28 2.19
C HIS A 553 -2.71 -17.89 2.81
N LEU A 554 -1.78 -16.96 2.60
CA LEU A 554 -1.91 -15.57 3.07
C LEU A 554 -3.20 -14.93 2.55
N LEU A 555 -3.46 -15.03 1.24
CA LEU A 555 -4.66 -14.47 0.63
C LEU A 555 -5.94 -15.08 1.19
N LEU A 556 -5.97 -16.40 1.39
CA LEU A 556 -7.12 -17.10 1.97
C LEU A 556 -7.35 -16.70 3.43
N GLU A 557 -6.30 -16.59 4.22
CA GLU A 557 -6.38 -16.14 5.61
C GLU A 557 -6.95 -14.71 5.68
N MET A 558 -6.39 -13.79 4.89
CA MET A 558 -6.85 -12.39 4.85
C MET A 558 -8.29 -12.27 4.34
N ALA A 559 -8.68 -13.09 3.36
CA ALA A 559 -10.05 -13.19 2.88
C ALA A 559 -11.06 -13.67 3.94
N ASN A 560 -10.61 -14.52 4.87
CA ASN A 560 -11.44 -15.09 5.92
C ASN A 560 -11.49 -14.23 7.20
N ARG A 561 -10.53 -13.33 7.44
CA ARG A 561 -10.49 -12.45 8.64
C ARG A 561 -11.74 -11.58 8.83
N GLY A 562 -12.51 -11.32 7.78
CA GLY A 562 -13.80 -10.62 7.87
C GLY A 562 -15.01 -11.50 8.24
N HIS A 563 -14.83 -12.80 8.45
CA HIS A 563 -15.93 -13.77 8.67
C HIS A 563 -15.71 -14.52 10.00
N SER A 564 -16.50 -14.16 11.01
CA SER A 564 -16.40 -14.68 12.39
C SER A 564 -16.65 -16.19 12.56
N ASN A 565 -17.16 -16.87 11.52
CA ASN A 565 -17.64 -18.26 11.60
C ASN A 565 -16.70 -19.31 10.97
N ARG A 566 -15.48 -18.95 10.53
CA ARG A 566 -14.54 -19.91 9.93
C ARG A 566 -13.26 -20.05 10.76
N SER A 567 -12.91 -21.29 11.08
CA SER A 567 -11.65 -21.66 11.74
C SER A 567 -10.46 -21.25 10.89
N GLN A 568 -9.41 -20.75 11.53
CA GLN A 568 -8.15 -20.43 10.87
C GLN A 568 -7.59 -21.70 10.22
N GLU A 569 -7.21 -21.62 8.94
CA GLU A 569 -6.56 -22.72 8.24
C GLU A 569 -5.18 -22.95 8.88
N VAL A 570 -4.99 -24.09 9.52
CA VAL A 570 -3.72 -24.43 10.16
C VAL A 570 -2.78 -25.01 9.10
N LEU A 571 -1.59 -24.43 8.99
CA LEU A 571 -0.54 -24.95 8.12
C LEU A 571 -0.10 -26.34 8.61
N PRO A 572 0.20 -27.28 7.71
CA PRO A 572 0.84 -28.53 8.11
C PRO A 572 2.19 -28.24 8.82
N ALA A 573 2.50 -28.97 9.90
CA ALA A 573 3.72 -28.75 10.69
C ALA A 573 5.04 -28.75 9.87
N PHE A 574 5.09 -29.56 8.80
CA PHE A 574 6.21 -29.55 7.86
C PHE A 574 6.35 -28.22 7.12
N VAL A 575 5.24 -27.66 6.64
CA VAL A 575 5.23 -26.36 5.95
C VAL A 575 5.68 -25.29 6.92
N GLU A 576 5.07 -25.25 8.11
CA GLU A 576 5.32 -24.24 9.15
C GLU A 576 6.80 -24.21 9.61
N SER A 577 7.45 -25.37 9.68
CA SER A 577 8.86 -25.45 10.07
C SER A 577 9.85 -25.06 8.95
N LYS A 578 9.45 -25.14 7.67
CA LYS A 578 10.37 -25.00 6.52
C LYS A 578 10.20 -23.74 5.67
N TYR A 579 9.00 -23.14 5.63
CA TYR A 579 8.73 -22.07 4.66
C TYR A 579 9.63 -20.83 4.82
N ARG A 580 10.03 -20.48 6.05
CA ARG A 580 10.98 -19.39 6.33
C ARG A 580 12.41 -19.75 5.93
N GLU A 581 12.87 -20.94 6.29
CA GLU A 581 14.18 -21.47 5.87
C GLU A 581 14.30 -21.46 4.33
N TRP A 582 13.20 -21.74 3.64
CA TRP A 582 13.16 -21.80 2.18
C TRP A 582 12.86 -20.48 1.48
N LYS A 583 12.82 -19.37 2.25
CA LYS A 583 12.56 -18.01 1.75
C LYS A 583 11.23 -17.91 0.97
N CYS A 584 10.22 -18.65 1.42
CA CYS A 584 8.88 -18.66 0.84
C CYS A 584 7.88 -17.85 1.67
N ASP A 585 8.32 -17.08 2.67
CA ASP A 585 7.46 -16.24 3.49
C ASP A 585 6.99 -14.99 2.71
N PRO A 586 5.68 -14.82 2.46
CA PRO A 586 5.15 -13.62 1.82
C PRO A 586 5.42 -12.31 2.59
N TRP A 587 5.57 -12.38 3.92
CA TRP A 587 5.77 -11.19 4.76
C TRP A 587 7.13 -10.53 4.53
N ASP A 588 8.19 -11.31 4.25
CA ASP A 588 9.51 -10.78 3.90
C ASP A 588 9.41 -9.75 2.77
N TRP A 589 8.54 -10.03 1.80
CA TRP A 589 8.29 -9.19 0.64
C TRP A 589 7.46 -7.95 0.96
N MET A 590 6.36 -8.13 1.70
CA MET A 590 5.49 -7.01 2.07
C MET A 590 6.21 -6.01 2.98
N GLU A 591 6.97 -6.49 3.97
CA GLU A 591 7.74 -5.63 4.86
C GLU A 591 8.89 -4.94 4.13
N ASN A 592 9.63 -5.63 3.25
CA ASN A 592 10.69 -4.98 2.47
C ASN A 592 10.17 -3.80 1.62
N ILE A 593 9.01 -3.95 0.96
CA ILE A 593 8.42 -2.87 0.17
C ILE A 593 7.89 -1.75 1.08
N ARG A 594 7.31 -2.07 2.24
CA ARG A 594 6.87 -1.08 3.24
C ARG A 594 8.03 -0.25 3.77
N GLU A 595 9.13 -0.89 4.16
CA GLU A 595 10.34 -0.22 4.63
C GLU A 595 10.92 0.72 3.58
N ARG A 596 11.02 0.28 2.32
CA ARG A 596 11.49 1.10 1.21
C ARG A 596 10.58 2.31 0.93
N ALA A 597 9.26 2.13 1.04
CA ALA A 597 8.31 3.23 0.89
C ALA A 597 8.40 4.22 2.07
N ASP A 598 8.61 3.74 3.29
CA ASP A 598 8.79 4.57 4.48
C ASP A 598 10.09 5.38 4.42
N GLU A 599 11.17 4.77 3.94
CA GLU A 599 12.45 5.45 3.71
C GLU A 599 12.31 6.55 2.67
N GLN A 600 11.67 6.25 1.53
CA GLN A 600 11.39 7.26 0.49
C GLN A 600 10.54 8.42 1.03
N GLN A 601 9.50 8.14 1.81
CA GLN A 601 8.66 9.20 2.38
C GLN A 601 9.43 10.07 3.36
N LYS A 602 10.28 9.49 4.21
CA LYS A 602 11.16 10.23 5.12
C LYS A 602 12.13 11.13 4.36
N GLU A 603 12.76 10.62 3.30
CA GLU A 603 13.64 11.41 2.43
C GLU A 603 12.88 12.55 1.75
N TYR A 604 11.70 12.28 1.20
CA TYR A 604 10.87 13.30 0.57
C TYR A 604 10.50 14.44 1.52
N LEU A 605 10.01 14.12 2.73
CA LEU A 605 9.66 15.12 3.74
C LEU A 605 10.88 15.91 4.24
N LYS A 606 12.06 15.28 4.28
CA LYS A 606 13.32 15.96 4.60
C LYS A 606 13.69 16.96 3.49
N ASN A 607 13.53 16.57 2.22
CA ASN A 607 13.86 17.42 1.07
C ASN A 607 12.88 18.59 0.88
N GLN A 608 11.63 18.48 1.35
CA GLN A 608 10.70 19.61 1.33
C GLN A 608 11.15 20.77 2.24
N LYS A 609 11.98 20.50 3.26
CA LYS A 609 12.61 21.54 4.07
C LYS A 609 13.89 22.01 3.38
N SER A 610 13.76 23.00 2.50
CA SER A 610 14.89 23.64 1.82
C SER A 610 15.91 24.22 2.79
N ILE A 611 15.47 24.68 3.97
CA ILE A 611 16.30 25.30 5.00
C ILE A 611 16.24 24.45 6.27
N GLU A 612 17.38 23.85 6.63
CA GLU A 612 17.59 23.20 7.92
C GLU A 612 18.26 24.20 8.87
N PRO A 613 17.54 24.78 9.85
CA PRO A 613 18.12 25.73 10.80
C PRO A 613 19.15 25.01 11.67
N LEU A 614 20.33 25.59 11.81
CA LEU A 614 21.38 25.08 12.69
C LEU A 614 21.27 25.75 14.06
N PHE A 615 21.85 25.12 15.08
CA PHE A 615 21.76 25.60 16.46
C PHE A 615 22.30 27.02 16.63
N GLU A 616 23.35 27.37 15.88
CA GLU A 616 23.93 28.71 15.90
C GLU A 616 23.02 29.74 15.20
N GLN A 617 22.86 30.90 15.83
CA GLN A 617 22.01 31.97 15.32
C GLN A 617 22.46 32.41 13.92
N GLY A 618 21.52 32.41 12.96
CA GLY A 618 21.77 32.83 11.58
C GLY A 618 22.42 31.76 10.69
N TYR A 619 22.72 30.57 11.23
CA TYR A 619 23.24 29.46 10.44
C TYR A 619 22.11 28.54 10.01
N TYR A 620 22.14 28.15 8.74
CA TYR A 620 21.25 27.14 8.18
C TYR A 620 22.01 26.31 7.16
N ARG A 621 21.56 25.08 6.94
CA ARG A 621 21.97 24.28 5.79
C ARG A 621 20.91 24.42 4.71
N ASP A 622 21.34 24.90 3.55
CA ASP A 622 20.52 24.96 2.36
C ASP A 622 20.54 23.60 1.65
N ASN A 623 19.44 22.86 1.76
CA ASN A 623 19.25 21.57 1.10
C ASN A 623 18.54 21.72 -0.25
N SER A 624 18.24 22.94 -0.73
CA SER A 624 17.53 23.17 -2.00
C SER A 624 18.26 22.62 -3.23
N SER A 625 19.58 22.49 -3.15
CA SER A 625 20.43 21.93 -4.23
C SER A 625 20.74 20.44 -4.08
N GLN A 626 20.35 19.79 -2.97
CA GLN A 626 20.51 18.35 -2.81
C GLN A 626 19.51 17.61 -3.69
N ARG A 627 19.98 17.11 -4.84
CA ARG A 627 19.22 16.16 -5.66
C ARG A 627 19.21 14.80 -4.97
N SER A 628 18.12 14.51 -4.28
CA SER A 628 17.78 13.14 -3.88
C SER A 628 17.48 12.32 -5.13
N PHE A 629 18.32 11.31 -5.40
CA PHE A 629 18.02 10.28 -6.39
C PHE A 629 17.09 9.21 -5.76
N SER A 630 15.93 9.62 -5.24
CA SER A 630 14.95 8.65 -4.75
C SER A 630 14.25 8.00 -5.95
N ASN A 631 14.55 6.73 -6.20
CA ASN A 631 14.02 6.00 -7.36
C ASN A 631 12.61 5.46 -7.06
N GLY A 632 11.64 6.34 -6.77
CA GLY A 632 10.28 5.96 -6.39
C GLY A 632 9.58 5.07 -7.41
N LYS A 633 9.93 5.24 -8.69
CA LYS A 633 9.55 4.35 -9.80
C LYS A 633 9.99 2.91 -9.56
N SER A 634 11.18 2.67 -8.99
CA SER A 634 11.68 1.32 -8.68
C SER A 634 10.92 0.64 -7.53
N VAL A 635 10.51 1.39 -6.51
CA VAL A 635 9.71 0.82 -5.38
C VAL A 635 8.30 0.48 -5.87
N PHE A 636 7.69 1.38 -6.65
CA PHE A 636 6.40 1.12 -7.26
C PHE A 636 6.40 -0.08 -8.21
N LEU A 637 7.39 -0.20 -9.11
CA LEU A 637 7.48 -1.33 -10.03
C LEU A 637 7.67 -2.67 -9.30
N ALA A 638 8.34 -2.68 -8.15
CA ALA A 638 8.41 -3.86 -7.28
C ALA A 638 7.04 -4.19 -6.67
N LEU A 639 6.30 -3.18 -6.20
CA LEU A 639 4.94 -3.33 -5.67
C LEU A 639 3.95 -3.83 -6.73
N ASP A 640 3.88 -3.22 -7.93
CA ASP A 640 3.04 -3.72 -9.03
C ASP A 640 3.52 -5.09 -9.50
N GLY A 641 4.85 -5.31 -9.58
CA GLY A 641 5.45 -6.60 -9.90
C GLY A 641 4.97 -7.73 -8.98
N MET A 642 4.94 -7.48 -7.67
CA MET A 642 4.36 -8.40 -6.71
C MET A 642 2.85 -8.56 -6.92
N SER A 643 2.10 -7.46 -7.06
CA SER A 643 0.65 -7.47 -7.28
C SER A 643 0.25 -8.28 -8.53
N ARG A 644 0.91 -8.08 -9.66
CA ARG A 644 0.59 -8.76 -10.93
C ARG A 644 0.98 -10.23 -10.97
N ASN A 645 2.13 -10.60 -10.40
CA ASN A 645 2.60 -11.99 -10.52
C ASN A 645 1.88 -12.90 -9.54
N VAL A 646 1.52 -12.41 -8.36
CA VAL A 646 0.73 -13.15 -7.37
C VAL A 646 -0.76 -13.07 -7.65
N GLY A 647 -1.27 -11.91 -8.07
CA GLY A 647 -2.70 -11.59 -7.98
C GLY A 647 -3.06 -11.02 -6.61
N LEU A 648 -2.28 -10.06 -6.12
CA LEU A 648 -2.51 -9.41 -4.83
C LEU A 648 -3.28 -8.10 -5.04
N PRO A 649 -4.54 -7.98 -4.58
CA PRO A 649 -5.29 -6.72 -4.69
C PRO A 649 -4.75 -5.68 -3.72
N LEU A 650 -5.00 -4.39 -3.99
CA LEU A 650 -4.62 -3.31 -3.07
C LEU A 650 -5.32 -3.44 -1.71
N ARG A 651 -6.58 -3.90 -1.73
CA ARG A 651 -7.44 -4.14 -0.57
C ARG A 651 -8.24 -5.42 -0.77
N LEU A 652 -8.53 -6.11 0.33
CA LEU A 652 -9.42 -7.26 0.35
C LEU A 652 -10.58 -6.95 1.32
N GLY A 653 -11.68 -6.42 0.76
CA GLY A 653 -12.71 -5.77 1.56
C GLY A 653 -12.13 -4.59 2.34
N ASN A 654 -12.25 -4.62 3.67
CA ASN A 654 -11.69 -3.60 4.56
C ASN A 654 -10.22 -3.82 4.94
N VAL A 655 -9.62 -4.96 4.55
CA VAL A 655 -8.23 -5.28 4.89
C VAL A 655 -7.29 -4.57 3.91
N ASN A 656 -6.36 -3.78 4.45
CA ASN A 656 -5.31 -3.11 3.69
C ASN A 656 -4.14 -4.08 3.45
N LEU A 657 -3.85 -4.40 2.17
CA LEU A 657 -2.72 -5.22 1.80
C LEU A 657 -1.56 -4.35 1.30
N LEU A 658 -1.81 -3.57 0.23
CA LEU A 658 -0.82 -2.72 -0.44
C LEU A 658 -1.23 -1.25 -0.53
N ALA A 659 -2.50 -0.93 -0.31
CA ALA A 659 -3.02 0.41 -0.52
C ALA A 659 -2.32 1.47 0.36
N GLY A 660 -2.03 1.16 1.62
CA GLY A 660 -1.32 2.09 2.52
C GLY A 660 0.13 2.34 2.07
N THR A 661 0.82 1.32 1.58
CA THR A 661 2.18 1.46 1.04
C THR A 661 2.16 2.30 -0.25
N LEU A 662 1.21 2.05 -1.13
CA LEU A 662 1.06 2.81 -2.37
C LEU A 662 0.66 4.27 -2.11
N GLU A 663 -0.20 4.54 -1.12
CA GLU A 663 -0.54 5.90 -0.69
C GLU A 663 0.71 6.70 -0.32
N LYS A 664 1.59 6.13 0.51
CA LYS A 664 2.86 6.76 0.89
C LYS A 664 3.76 7.06 -0.31
N LEU A 665 3.84 6.14 -1.28
CA LEU A 665 4.62 6.35 -2.51
C LEU A 665 4.06 7.50 -3.35
N ILE A 666 2.74 7.59 -3.48
CA ILE A 666 2.07 8.68 -4.22
C ILE A 666 2.36 10.03 -3.54
N LEU A 667 2.28 10.08 -2.21
CA LEU A 667 2.53 11.30 -1.42
C LEU A 667 4.02 11.68 -1.29
N SER A 668 4.94 10.81 -1.73
CA SER A 668 6.40 11.02 -1.63
C SER A 668 7.08 11.19 -3.00
N GLY A 669 6.50 12.04 -3.84
CA GLY A 669 7.02 12.38 -5.17
C GLY A 669 6.46 11.53 -6.31
N GLY A 670 5.60 10.55 -6.01
CA GLY A 670 4.89 9.75 -7.01
C GLY A 670 5.76 8.78 -7.80
N ILE A 671 5.20 8.26 -8.89
CA ILE A 671 5.76 7.14 -9.69
C ILE A 671 6.53 7.66 -10.93
N GLY A 672 6.64 8.99 -11.08
CA GLY A 672 7.31 9.64 -12.22
C GLY A 672 6.39 9.99 -13.39
N ALA A 673 5.07 9.75 -13.29
CA ALA A 673 4.08 10.15 -14.29
C ALA A 673 2.77 10.64 -13.63
N GLU A 674 2.32 11.85 -13.99
CA GLU A 674 1.20 12.53 -13.33
C GLU A 674 -0.12 11.75 -13.46
N LEU A 675 -0.49 11.34 -14.67
CA LEU A 675 -1.74 10.60 -14.92
C LEU A 675 -1.81 9.27 -14.16
N TRP A 676 -0.66 8.62 -13.97
CA TRP A 676 -0.54 7.40 -13.17
C TRP A 676 -0.73 7.67 -11.69
N ASN A 677 -0.13 8.75 -11.17
CA ASN A 677 -0.32 9.16 -9.78
C ASN A 677 -1.81 9.42 -9.48
N LEU A 678 -2.51 10.13 -10.36
CA LEU A 678 -3.95 10.39 -10.24
C LEU A 678 -4.77 9.10 -10.24
N THR A 679 -4.49 8.20 -11.18
CA THR A 679 -5.21 6.92 -11.29
C THR A 679 -4.97 6.04 -10.05
N MET A 680 -3.73 5.94 -9.57
CA MET A 680 -3.41 5.15 -8.38
C MET A 680 -3.98 5.77 -7.11
N ALA A 681 -4.03 7.10 -7.01
CA ALA A 681 -4.67 7.80 -5.90
C ALA A 681 -6.16 7.44 -5.78
N LEU A 682 -6.86 7.35 -6.92
CA LEU A 682 -8.25 6.90 -6.98
C LEU A 682 -8.42 5.44 -6.57
N ARG A 683 -7.53 4.54 -7.04
CA ARG A 683 -7.61 3.10 -6.71
C ARG A 683 -7.30 2.78 -5.25
N VAL A 684 -6.47 3.59 -4.59
CA VAL A 684 -6.07 3.42 -3.18
C VAL A 684 -7.14 3.91 -2.20
N ALA A 685 -7.86 4.96 -2.59
CA ALA A 685 -8.87 5.62 -1.79
C ALA A 685 -10.09 4.73 -1.53
N ASN A 686 -10.66 4.86 -0.33
CA ASN A 686 -11.87 4.14 0.09
C ASN A 686 -13.00 5.08 0.56
N SER A 687 -12.79 6.39 0.50
CA SER A 687 -13.73 7.45 0.89
C SER A 687 -13.27 8.79 0.30
N GLU A 688 -14.14 9.81 0.30
CA GLU A 688 -13.76 11.17 -0.13
C GLU A 688 -12.68 11.80 0.74
N ASP A 689 -12.57 11.32 1.98
CA ASP A 689 -11.72 11.87 3.03
C ASP A 689 -10.34 11.22 3.07
N ALA A 690 -10.08 10.25 2.19
CA ALA A 690 -8.78 9.58 2.08
C ALA A 690 -7.66 10.60 1.78
N THR A 691 -6.51 10.42 2.42
CA THR A 691 -5.32 11.26 2.23
C THR A 691 -4.88 11.30 0.77
N SER A 692 -4.95 10.17 0.06
CA SER A 692 -4.69 10.13 -1.39
C SER A 692 -5.62 11.02 -2.22
N ILE A 693 -6.83 11.36 -1.75
CA ILE A 693 -7.73 12.31 -2.43
C ILE A 693 -7.46 13.73 -1.96
N LYS A 694 -7.39 13.96 -0.64
CA LYS A 694 -7.19 15.29 -0.04
C LYS A 694 -5.87 15.94 -0.48
N ASP A 695 -4.79 15.18 -0.50
CA ASP A 695 -3.45 15.74 -0.66
C ASP A 695 -2.97 15.73 -2.12
N VAL A 696 -3.50 14.81 -2.95
CA VAL A 696 -3.20 14.76 -4.40
C VAL A 696 -4.12 15.69 -5.18
N PHE A 697 -5.44 15.66 -4.91
CA PHE A 697 -6.43 16.50 -5.58
C PHE A 697 -6.66 17.80 -4.81
N THR A 698 -5.59 18.48 -4.39
CA THR A 698 -5.68 19.82 -3.81
C THR A 698 -6.01 20.85 -4.89
N ARG A 699 -6.47 22.05 -4.49
CA ARG A 699 -6.78 23.12 -5.45
C ARG A 699 -5.55 23.53 -6.27
N VAL A 700 -4.41 23.71 -5.61
CA VAL A 700 -3.12 24.02 -6.28
C VAL A 700 -2.58 22.80 -7.03
N GLY A 701 -2.69 21.59 -6.46
CA GLY A 701 -2.32 20.36 -7.15
C GLY A 701 -3.02 20.22 -8.49
N ILE A 702 -4.34 20.42 -8.53
CA ILE A 702 -5.14 20.39 -9.77
C ILE A 702 -4.77 21.51 -10.73
N ALA A 703 -4.41 22.69 -10.22
CA ALA A 703 -3.95 23.81 -11.05
C ALA A 703 -2.59 23.52 -11.73
N ARG A 704 -1.75 22.66 -11.13
CA ARG A 704 -0.45 22.26 -11.69
C ARG A 704 -0.53 21.17 -12.76
N ILE A 705 -1.60 20.37 -12.77
CA ILE A 705 -1.78 19.28 -13.75
C ILE A 705 -1.86 19.85 -15.17
N SER A 706 -1.28 19.14 -16.14
CA SER A 706 -1.41 19.50 -17.55
C SER A 706 -2.87 19.42 -18.04
N GLN A 707 -3.27 20.27 -18.99
CA GLN A 707 -4.65 20.21 -19.52
C GLN A 707 -4.97 18.85 -20.17
N ARG A 708 -3.97 18.23 -20.81
CA ARG A 708 -4.07 16.89 -21.41
C ARG A 708 -4.39 15.84 -20.36
N ASP A 709 -3.67 15.84 -19.24
CA ASP A 709 -3.85 14.84 -18.17
C ASP A 709 -5.16 15.05 -17.42
N ALA A 710 -5.56 16.31 -17.19
CA ALA A 710 -6.87 16.65 -16.61
C ALA A 710 -8.03 16.10 -17.47
N ASN A 711 -7.99 16.33 -18.79
CA ASN A 711 -9.01 15.79 -19.69
C ASN A 711 -8.96 14.25 -19.75
N SER A 712 -7.75 13.67 -19.75
CA SER A 712 -7.55 12.22 -19.82
C SER A 712 -8.02 11.48 -18.57
N ILE A 713 -7.90 12.07 -17.37
CA ILE A 713 -8.42 11.45 -16.16
C ILE A 713 -9.95 11.59 -16.07
N VAL A 714 -10.52 12.71 -16.52
CA VAL A 714 -11.98 12.91 -16.56
C VAL A 714 -12.64 11.90 -17.51
N SER A 715 -12.04 11.67 -18.69
CA SER A 715 -12.55 10.68 -19.65
C SER A 715 -12.47 9.23 -19.14
N ARG A 716 -11.61 8.94 -18.16
CA ARG A 716 -11.55 7.65 -17.45
C ARG A 716 -12.58 7.55 -16.32
N ILE A 717 -12.81 8.65 -15.58
CA ILE A 717 -13.73 8.68 -14.44
C ILE A 717 -15.19 8.56 -14.88
N LEU A 718 -15.59 9.19 -15.98
CA LEU A 718 -17.00 9.19 -16.42
C LEU A 718 -17.55 7.77 -16.70
N PRO A 719 -16.90 6.92 -17.53
CA PRO A 719 -17.34 5.54 -17.72
C PRO A 719 -17.27 4.70 -16.43
N ALA A 720 -16.33 5.00 -15.54
CA ALA A 720 -16.24 4.33 -14.24
C ALA A 720 -17.44 4.66 -13.34
N ILE A 721 -17.90 5.92 -13.32
CA ILE A 721 -19.13 6.33 -12.62
C ILE A 721 -20.34 5.62 -13.22
N GLU A 722 -20.46 5.58 -14.54
CA GLU A 722 -21.57 4.88 -15.23
C GLU A 722 -21.60 3.38 -14.86
N PHE A 723 -20.44 2.72 -14.85
CA PHE A 723 -20.33 1.32 -14.45
C PHE A 723 -20.81 1.11 -13.01
N TRP A 724 -20.30 1.89 -12.05
CA TRP A 724 -20.67 1.71 -10.64
C TRP A 724 -22.09 2.16 -10.33
N GLN A 725 -22.62 3.14 -11.07
CA GLN A 725 -24.03 3.50 -11.06
C GLN A 725 -24.89 2.28 -11.44
N PHE A 726 -24.56 1.64 -12.56
CA PHE A 726 -25.29 0.45 -13.01
C PHE A 726 -25.20 -0.69 -11.97
N LYS A 727 -24.02 -0.94 -11.40
CA LYS A 727 -23.85 -1.96 -10.34
C LYS A 727 -24.58 -1.62 -9.05
N ARG A 728 -24.73 -0.34 -8.71
CA ARG A 728 -25.50 0.10 -7.54
C ARG A 728 -26.98 -0.24 -7.65
N SER A 729 -27.57 -0.09 -8.84
CA SER A 729 -28.98 -0.41 -9.06
C SER A 729 -29.23 -1.89 -9.35
N ASN A 730 -28.37 -2.52 -10.17
CA ASN A 730 -28.63 -3.84 -10.75
C ASN A 730 -27.69 -4.96 -10.24
N GLY A 731 -26.61 -4.62 -9.52
CA GLY A 731 -25.60 -5.59 -9.09
C GLY A 731 -26.06 -6.53 -7.97
N SER A 732 -25.21 -7.50 -7.64
CA SER A 732 -25.35 -8.35 -6.44
C SER A 732 -25.26 -7.54 -5.15
N VAL A 733 -25.68 -8.10 -4.01
CA VAL A 733 -25.63 -7.40 -2.71
C VAL A 733 -24.23 -6.89 -2.37
N GLU A 734 -23.18 -7.69 -2.62
CA GLU A 734 -21.78 -7.28 -2.41
C GLU A 734 -21.38 -6.12 -3.35
N GLN A 735 -21.75 -6.21 -4.62
CA GLN A 735 -21.46 -5.15 -5.60
C GLN A 735 -22.19 -3.85 -5.28
N ARG A 736 -23.45 -3.91 -4.83
CA ARG A 736 -24.20 -2.72 -4.39
C ARG A 736 -23.54 -2.06 -3.19
N GLY A 737 -23.04 -2.86 -2.24
CA GLY A 737 -22.29 -2.39 -1.08
C GLY A 737 -20.97 -1.72 -1.46
N PHE A 738 -20.22 -2.32 -2.38
CA PHE A 738 -18.92 -1.81 -2.84
C PHE A 738 -19.02 -0.62 -3.81
N ALA A 739 -20.09 -0.53 -4.61
CA ALA A 739 -20.32 0.60 -5.51
C ALA A 739 -20.42 1.93 -4.77
N LEU A 740 -20.88 1.94 -3.51
CA LEU A 740 -21.05 3.15 -2.71
C LEU A 740 -19.73 3.90 -2.45
N PRO A 741 -18.71 3.30 -1.80
CA PRO A 741 -17.41 3.96 -1.61
C PRO A 741 -16.68 4.23 -2.93
N ALA A 742 -16.86 3.38 -3.96
CA ALA A 742 -16.27 3.63 -5.28
C ALA A 742 -16.85 4.89 -5.95
N LEU A 743 -18.19 5.04 -5.96
CA LEU A 743 -18.86 6.23 -6.48
C LEU A 743 -18.49 7.48 -5.68
N GLN A 744 -18.41 7.36 -4.35
CA GLN A 744 -18.01 8.45 -3.46
C GLN A 744 -16.66 9.06 -3.87
N VAL A 745 -15.64 8.21 -4.04
CA VAL A 745 -14.30 8.65 -4.48
C VAL A 745 -14.33 9.24 -5.90
N LEU A 746 -14.95 8.54 -6.84
CA LEU A 746 -14.95 8.97 -8.26
C LEU A 746 -15.69 10.30 -8.44
N ILE A 747 -16.81 10.51 -7.76
CA ILE A 747 -17.60 11.74 -7.82
C ILE A 747 -16.84 12.90 -7.16
N GLU A 748 -16.20 12.69 -6.01
CA GLU A 748 -15.38 13.74 -5.38
C GLU A 748 -14.19 14.13 -6.26
N ALA A 749 -13.49 13.16 -6.84
CA ALA A 749 -12.39 13.46 -7.76
C ALA A 749 -12.86 14.24 -8.99
N LEU A 750 -13.99 13.84 -9.59
CA LEU A 750 -14.62 14.59 -10.68
C LEU A 750 -15.02 16.00 -10.25
N ALA A 751 -15.55 16.15 -9.03
CA ALA A 751 -15.95 17.43 -8.45
C ALA A 751 -14.78 18.39 -8.32
N ARG A 752 -13.57 17.89 -8.09
CA ARG A 752 -12.38 18.74 -8.02
C ARG A 752 -11.77 18.99 -9.39
N LEU A 753 -11.79 18.00 -10.29
CA LEU A 753 -11.23 18.11 -11.65
C LEU A 753 -12.06 19.01 -12.58
N VAL A 754 -13.37 19.13 -12.37
CA VAL A 754 -14.26 19.93 -13.22
C VAL A 754 -13.81 21.38 -13.40
N VAL A 755 -13.04 21.92 -12.43
CA VAL A 755 -12.48 23.28 -12.51
C VAL A 755 -11.52 23.47 -13.68
N ARG A 756 -10.90 22.40 -14.17
CA ARG A 756 -9.98 22.43 -15.33
C ARG A 756 -10.70 22.37 -16.66
N LEU A 757 -11.97 22.00 -16.69
CA LEU A 757 -12.71 21.76 -17.92
C LEU A 757 -13.23 23.06 -18.53
N THR A 758 -13.70 22.95 -19.77
CA THR A 758 -14.39 24.03 -20.47
C THR A 758 -15.80 24.27 -19.88
N SER A 759 -16.36 25.45 -20.15
CA SER A 759 -17.73 25.79 -19.70
C SER A 759 -18.78 24.77 -20.19
N GLU A 760 -18.69 24.28 -21.42
CA GLU A 760 -19.65 23.31 -21.97
C GLU A 760 -19.52 21.92 -21.31
N GLU A 761 -18.29 21.45 -21.07
CA GLU A 761 -18.06 20.21 -20.33
C GLU A 761 -18.55 20.31 -18.88
N ALA A 762 -18.34 21.46 -18.21
CA ALA A 762 -18.84 21.71 -16.87
C ALA A 762 -20.38 21.72 -16.81
N LYS A 763 -21.07 22.27 -17.83
CA LYS A 763 -22.54 22.17 -17.96
C LYS A 763 -22.99 20.72 -18.07
N ASN A 764 -22.31 19.91 -18.87
CA ASN A 764 -22.64 18.49 -19.03
C ASN A 764 -22.46 17.71 -17.72
N ILE A 765 -21.38 17.97 -16.99
CA ILE A 765 -21.14 17.35 -15.67
C ILE A 765 -22.18 17.81 -14.64
N PHE A 766 -22.59 19.08 -14.66
CA PHE A 766 -23.67 19.56 -13.81
C PHE A 766 -24.98 18.80 -14.07
N ARG A 767 -25.37 18.62 -15.34
CA ARG A 767 -26.56 17.85 -15.74
C ARG A 767 -26.47 16.38 -15.34
N LEU A 768 -25.28 15.79 -15.44
CA LEU A 768 -25.01 14.44 -14.93
C LEU A 768 -25.24 14.38 -13.41
N ALA A 769 -24.70 15.32 -12.65
CA ALA A 769 -24.87 15.37 -11.20
C ALA A 769 -26.34 15.55 -10.78
N VAL A 770 -27.11 16.38 -11.50
CA VAL A 770 -28.57 16.52 -11.31
C VAL A 770 -29.27 15.20 -11.56
N THR A 771 -28.93 14.51 -12.66
CA THR A 771 -29.48 13.19 -13.00
C THR A 771 -29.20 12.15 -11.92
N LEU A 772 -27.97 12.12 -11.39
CA LEU A 772 -27.58 11.21 -10.31
C LEU A 772 -28.38 11.50 -9.04
N GLY A 773 -28.45 12.75 -8.57
CA GLY A 773 -29.14 13.08 -7.33
C GLY A 773 -30.67 12.89 -7.35
N ARG A 774 -31.27 12.75 -8.53
CA ARG A 774 -32.69 12.39 -8.69
C ARG A 774 -32.97 10.90 -8.45
N GLN A 775 -31.96 10.04 -8.54
CA GLN A 775 -32.13 8.59 -8.38
C GLN A 775 -32.19 8.21 -6.89
N PRO A 776 -33.15 7.38 -6.45
CA PRO A 776 -33.25 6.94 -5.05
C PRO A 776 -31.97 6.26 -4.54
N ASP A 777 -31.25 5.53 -5.39
CA ASP A 777 -30.01 4.83 -5.03
C ASP A 777 -28.84 5.77 -4.66
N PHE A 778 -28.91 7.02 -5.10
CA PHE A 778 -27.93 8.09 -4.86
C PHE A 778 -28.35 9.05 -3.74
N GLN A 779 -29.58 8.94 -3.24
CA GLN A 779 -30.06 9.62 -2.04
C GLN A 779 -29.54 8.88 -0.81
N HIS A 780 -28.22 8.90 -0.63
CA HIS A 780 -27.52 8.30 0.50
C HIS A 780 -26.56 9.34 1.09
N ILE A 781 -26.43 9.38 2.43
CA ILE A 781 -25.68 10.42 3.17
C ILE A 781 -24.26 10.65 2.58
N LEU A 782 -23.52 9.56 2.31
CA LEU A 782 -22.17 9.62 1.73
C LEU A 782 -22.15 10.22 0.31
N LEU A 783 -23.14 9.90 -0.53
CA LEU A 783 -23.18 10.38 -1.92
C LEU A 783 -23.69 11.82 -2.01
N CYS A 784 -24.61 12.23 -1.14
CA CYS A 784 -25.13 13.60 -1.14
C CYS A 784 -24.03 14.64 -0.87
N THR A 785 -23.05 14.31 -0.02
CA THR A 785 -21.92 15.19 0.28
C THR A 785 -21.05 15.44 -0.96
N VAL A 786 -20.65 14.39 -1.66
CA VAL A 786 -19.82 14.53 -2.89
C VAL A 786 -20.60 15.08 -4.07
N LEU A 787 -21.91 14.80 -4.17
CA LEU A 787 -22.79 15.42 -5.17
C LEU A 787 -22.90 16.94 -4.94
N LYS A 788 -22.94 17.40 -3.68
CA LYS A 788 -22.91 18.83 -3.36
C LYS A 788 -21.62 19.47 -3.88
N SER A 789 -20.48 18.84 -3.66
CA SER A 789 -19.19 19.30 -4.18
C SER A 789 -19.21 19.37 -5.72
N LEU A 790 -19.69 18.31 -6.38
CA LEU A 790 -19.76 18.23 -7.85
C LEU A 790 -20.64 19.32 -8.45
N LEU A 791 -21.86 19.50 -7.93
CA LEU A 791 -22.77 20.54 -8.36
C LEU A 791 -22.19 21.95 -8.15
N THR A 792 -21.63 22.21 -6.97
CA THR A 792 -21.06 23.52 -6.62
C THR A 792 -19.87 23.88 -7.51
N ASN A 793 -18.93 22.95 -7.68
CA ASN A 793 -17.71 23.21 -8.45
C ASN A 793 -17.99 23.25 -9.95
N SER A 794 -18.94 22.45 -10.45
CA SER A 794 -19.37 22.52 -11.86
C SER A 794 -20.00 23.88 -12.16
N LEU A 795 -20.90 24.36 -11.29
CA LEU A 795 -21.52 25.68 -11.46
C LEU A 795 -20.50 26.83 -11.40
N LYS A 796 -19.54 26.77 -10.47
CA LYS A 796 -18.43 27.74 -10.38
C LYS A 796 -17.47 27.69 -11.57
N SER A 797 -17.48 26.60 -12.34
CA SER A 797 -16.67 26.43 -13.55
C SER A 797 -17.38 26.93 -14.81
N ILE A 798 -18.53 27.57 -14.65
CA ILE A 798 -19.32 28.19 -15.72
C ILE A 798 -19.36 29.71 -15.46
N PRO A 799 -19.08 30.57 -16.47
CA PRO A 799 -19.17 32.01 -16.32
C PRO A 799 -20.61 32.42 -15.97
N LYS A 800 -20.77 33.51 -15.21
CA LYS A 800 -22.09 33.98 -14.71
C LYS A 800 -23.14 34.13 -15.81
N SER A 801 -22.74 34.57 -17.01
CA SER A 801 -23.61 34.70 -18.19
C SER A 801 -24.17 33.37 -18.72
N GLY A 802 -23.47 32.25 -18.49
CA GLY A 802 -23.88 30.92 -18.95
C GLY A 802 -24.62 30.08 -17.90
N GLN A 803 -24.63 30.51 -16.63
CA GLN A 803 -25.25 29.74 -15.54
C GLN A 803 -26.78 29.63 -15.68
N GLY A 804 -27.42 30.64 -16.27
CA GLY A 804 -28.87 30.65 -16.49
C GLY A 804 -29.38 29.48 -17.33
N GLU A 805 -28.57 28.92 -18.24
CA GLU A 805 -28.96 27.77 -19.07
C GLU A 805 -29.30 26.51 -18.25
N LEU A 806 -28.81 26.42 -17.01
CA LEU A 806 -29.01 25.27 -16.11
C LEU A 806 -30.20 25.45 -15.15
N LEU A 807 -30.98 26.53 -15.28
CA LEU A 807 -32.08 26.81 -14.36
C LEU A 807 -33.12 25.68 -14.35
N THR A 808 -33.55 25.22 -15.51
CA THR A 808 -34.53 24.12 -15.60
C THR A 808 -34.01 22.85 -14.92
N ASP A 809 -32.74 22.51 -15.16
CA ASP A 809 -32.09 21.36 -14.52
C ASP A 809 -32.11 21.50 -12.99
N ALA A 810 -31.72 22.66 -12.48
CA ALA A 810 -31.68 22.95 -11.04
C ALA A 810 -33.06 22.92 -10.37
N LEU A 811 -34.11 23.44 -11.02
CA LEU A 811 -35.48 23.41 -10.48
C LEU A 811 -36.04 21.99 -10.42
N THR A 812 -35.64 21.10 -11.34
CA THR A 812 -36.09 19.69 -11.34
C THR A 812 -35.38 18.81 -10.31
N PHE A 813 -34.37 19.33 -9.62
CA PHE A 813 -33.67 18.58 -8.58
C PHE A 813 -34.55 18.43 -7.32
N PRO A 814 -34.56 17.29 -6.62
CA PRO A 814 -35.48 17.07 -5.51
C PRO A 814 -35.30 18.10 -4.38
N LEU A 815 -36.38 18.45 -3.70
CA LEU A 815 -36.33 19.21 -2.45
C LEU A 815 -36.07 18.27 -1.26
N PRO A 816 -35.47 18.77 -0.16
CA PRO A 816 -35.34 18.01 1.08
C PRO A 816 -36.66 17.41 1.59
N SER A 817 -37.79 18.06 1.32
CA SER A 817 -39.14 17.62 1.68
C SER A 817 -39.69 16.49 0.80
N GLU A 818 -39.09 16.23 -0.35
CA GLU A 818 -39.51 15.20 -1.32
C GLU A 818 -38.73 13.89 -1.17
N VAL A 819 -37.73 13.89 -0.27
CA VAL A 819 -36.81 12.77 -0.03
C VAL A 819 -37.02 12.23 1.39
N ARG A 820 -36.55 11.01 1.65
CA ARG A 820 -36.61 10.40 2.99
C ARG A 820 -35.96 11.30 4.05
N THR A 821 -36.56 11.30 5.24
CA THR A 821 -36.18 12.18 6.36
C THR A 821 -34.72 12.00 6.81
N ASP A 822 -34.19 10.78 6.74
CA ASP A 822 -32.80 10.44 7.12
C ASP A 822 -31.74 11.09 6.22
N VAL A 823 -32.10 11.47 5.00
CA VAL A 823 -31.16 12.04 4.00
C VAL A 823 -31.46 13.51 3.71
N SER A 824 -32.67 13.98 4.02
CA SER A 824 -33.15 15.34 3.73
C SER A 824 -32.18 16.47 4.10
N HIS A 825 -31.49 16.36 5.25
CA HIS A 825 -30.53 17.37 5.72
C HIS A 825 -29.21 17.43 4.94
N TYR A 826 -28.86 16.35 4.24
CA TYR A 826 -27.62 16.24 3.48
C TYR A 826 -27.79 16.58 2.00
N LEU A 827 -29.04 16.68 1.52
CA LEU A 827 -29.33 16.94 0.13
C LEU A 827 -28.79 18.33 -0.31
N PRO A 828 -28.09 18.43 -1.44
CA PRO A 828 -27.56 19.70 -1.93
C PRO A 828 -28.67 20.73 -2.17
N MET A 829 -28.47 21.97 -1.69
CA MET A 829 -29.30 23.10 -2.09
C MET A 829 -28.80 23.66 -3.41
N LEU A 830 -29.59 23.47 -4.48
CA LEU A 830 -29.29 23.95 -5.82
C LEU A 830 -29.97 25.30 -6.06
N VAL A 831 -29.18 26.35 -6.23
CA VAL A 831 -29.65 27.72 -6.46
C VAL A 831 -28.88 28.30 -7.66
N ILE A 832 -29.60 28.89 -8.61
CA ILE A 832 -29.01 29.59 -9.77
C ILE A 832 -29.21 31.09 -9.54
N ASP A 833 -28.11 31.80 -9.23
CA ASP A 833 -28.15 33.22 -8.89
C ASP A 833 -28.34 34.15 -10.10
N TYR A 834 -28.00 33.67 -11.31
CA TYR A 834 -28.01 34.45 -12.56
C TYR A 834 -28.89 33.80 -13.63
N PRO A 835 -30.24 33.79 -13.49
CA PRO A 835 -31.13 33.22 -14.49
C PRO A 835 -31.16 34.05 -15.79
N ASN A 836 -31.43 33.43 -16.94
CA ASN A 836 -31.66 34.11 -18.23
C ASN A 836 -33.05 34.75 -18.26
N ALA A 837 -33.44 35.44 -19.35
CA ALA A 837 -34.78 35.99 -19.49
C ALA A 837 -35.83 34.85 -19.41
N ARG A 838 -37.03 35.12 -18.89
CA ARG A 838 -38.08 34.10 -18.73
C ARG A 838 -38.40 33.39 -20.05
N ASP A 839 -38.41 34.14 -21.16
CA ASP A 839 -38.67 33.64 -22.52
C ASP A 839 -37.67 32.56 -22.99
N SER A 840 -36.51 32.47 -22.34
CA SER A 840 -35.54 31.39 -22.58
C SER A 840 -36.02 30.02 -22.05
N TYR A 841 -37.13 29.95 -21.32
CA TYR A 841 -37.62 28.75 -20.63
C TYR A 841 -39.10 28.44 -20.96
N PRO A 842 -39.39 27.70 -22.05
CA PRO A 842 -40.76 27.50 -22.55
C PRO A 842 -41.66 26.59 -21.68
N SER A 843 -41.16 26.02 -20.58
CA SER A 843 -41.92 25.07 -19.75
C SER A 843 -41.62 25.18 -18.25
N LEU A 844 -41.39 26.39 -17.75
CA LEU A 844 -40.98 26.67 -16.36
C LEU A 844 -42.15 26.83 -15.38
N GLU A 845 -43.36 27.10 -15.90
CA GLU A 845 -44.54 27.42 -15.09
C GLU A 845 -44.91 26.31 -14.12
N LYS A 846 -44.82 25.04 -14.55
CA LYS A 846 -45.17 23.90 -13.71
C LYS A 846 -44.27 23.82 -12.47
N GLN A 847 -42.96 23.90 -12.67
CA GLN A 847 -41.95 23.78 -11.61
C GLN A 847 -42.03 24.97 -10.65
N ILE A 848 -42.26 26.19 -11.15
CA ILE A 848 -42.46 27.36 -10.29
C ILE A 848 -43.72 27.21 -9.44
N ASN A 849 -44.84 26.79 -10.03
CA ASN A 849 -46.08 26.57 -9.26
C ASN A 849 -45.91 25.43 -8.22
N GLU A 850 -45.18 24.37 -8.54
CA GLU A 850 -44.84 23.30 -7.59
C GLU A 850 -43.99 23.82 -6.42
N LEU A 851 -43.00 24.69 -6.68
CA LEU A 851 -42.18 25.33 -5.63
C LEU A 851 -42.97 26.31 -4.76
N ILE A 852 -43.95 27.00 -5.33
CA ILE A 852 -44.83 27.93 -4.61
C ILE A 852 -45.85 27.15 -3.76
N SER A 853 -46.17 25.91 -4.10
CA SER A 853 -47.21 25.13 -3.42
C SER A 853 -46.88 24.89 -1.93
N PRO A 854 -47.89 24.99 -1.02
CA PRO A 854 -47.66 24.82 0.40
C PRO A 854 -47.31 23.36 0.73
N GLY A 855 -46.34 23.17 1.62
CA GLY A 855 -45.97 21.85 2.14
C GLY A 855 -47.01 21.28 3.11
N PRO A 856 -46.75 20.10 3.73
CA PRO A 856 -47.69 19.44 4.65
C PRO A 856 -48.09 20.28 5.88
N ASN A 857 -47.32 21.31 6.22
CA ASN A 857 -47.60 22.24 7.31
C ASN A 857 -48.31 23.53 6.85
N GLY A 858 -48.75 23.61 5.58
CA GLY A 858 -49.39 24.80 5.02
C GLY A 858 -48.45 25.95 4.65
N LEU A 859 -47.13 25.77 4.80
CA LEU A 859 -46.09 26.77 4.54
C LEU A 859 -45.16 26.34 3.39
N VAL A 860 -44.60 27.32 2.67
CA VAL A 860 -43.54 27.05 1.68
C VAL A 860 -42.29 26.55 2.39
N SER A 861 -41.69 25.47 1.89
CA SER A 861 -40.43 24.95 2.42
C SER A 861 -39.30 25.98 2.28
N ASN A 862 -38.45 26.12 3.31
CA ASN A 862 -37.25 26.97 3.28
C ASN A 862 -36.39 26.70 2.02
N ALA A 863 -36.26 25.43 1.63
CA ALA A 863 -35.53 25.02 0.43
C ALA A 863 -36.13 25.62 -0.85
N ALA A 864 -37.47 25.63 -0.96
CA ALA A 864 -38.17 26.19 -2.11
C ALA A 864 -38.04 27.73 -2.15
N LEU A 865 -38.14 28.39 -0.98
CA LEU A 865 -37.91 29.84 -0.88
C LEU A 865 -36.50 30.24 -1.32
N LEU A 866 -35.48 29.50 -0.90
CA LEU A 866 -34.09 29.77 -1.33
C LEU A 866 -33.90 29.63 -2.86
N ARG A 867 -34.61 28.71 -3.52
CA ARG A 867 -34.59 28.56 -4.99
C ARG A 867 -35.35 29.67 -5.71
N LEU A 868 -36.44 30.17 -5.11
CA LEU A 868 -37.26 31.23 -5.68
C LEU A 868 -36.64 32.63 -5.49
N LEU A 869 -35.78 32.83 -4.48
CA LEU A 869 -35.18 34.14 -4.17
C LEU A 869 -34.47 34.81 -5.35
N PRO A 870 -33.54 34.15 -6.10
CA PRO A 870 -32.92 34.77 -7.27
C PRO A 870 -33.91 35.11 -8.38
N LEU A 871 -34.97 34.31 -8.52
CA LEU A 871 -36.02 34.53 -9.51
C LEU A 871 -36.86 35.76 -9.14
N CYS A 872 -37.14 35.96 -7.85
CA CYS A 872 -37.83 37.16 -7.36
C CYS A 872 -36.97 38.42 -7.50
N LYS A 873 -35.64 38.31 -7.34
CA LYS A 873 -34.69 39.41 -7.53
C LYS A 873 -34.64 39.91 -8.96
N LYS A 874 -34.90 39.05 -9.94
CA LYS A 874 -34.87 39.41 -11.35
C LYS A 874 -36.19 40.03 -11.75
N GLU A 875 -36.15 41.32 -12.10
CA GLU A 875 -37.32 42.07 -12.51
C GLU A 875 -38.05 41.39 -13.70
N GLY A 876 -39.37 41.24 -13.57
CA GLY A 876 -40.22 40.63 -14.60
C GLY A 876 -40.06 39.12 -14.80
N PHE A 877 -39.31 38.40 -13.94
CA PHE A 877 -39.11 36.96 -14.12
C PHE A 877 -40.31 36.10 -13.68
N LEU A 878 -40.91 36.37 -12.52
CA LEU A 878 -42.16 35.73 -12.09
C LEU A 878 -43.36 36.46 -12.69
N THR A 879 -44.39 35.72 -13.12
CA THR A 879 -45.64 36.34 -13.61
C THR A 879 -46.42 36.95 -12.46
N ASP A 880 -47.32 37.91 -12.75
CA ASP A 880 -48.14 38.56 -11.71
C ASP A 880 -48.96 37.54 -10.90
N GLY A 881 -49.54 36.53 -11.56
CA GLY A 881 -50.25 35.44 -10.88
C GLY A 881 -49.35 34.53 -10.02
N GLU A 882 -48.10 34.29 -10.41
CA GLU A 882 -47.13 33.56 -9.57
C GLU A 882 -46.71 34.39 -8.34
N ARG A 883 -46.54 35.70 -8.53
CA ARG A 883 -46.21 36.63 -7.43
C ARG A 883 -47.34 36.75 -6.43
N GLU A 884 -48.58 36.87 -6.89
CA GLU A 884 -49.77 36.89 -6.03
C GLU A 884 -49.90 35.59 -5.22
N LYS A 885 -49.78 34.41 -5.86
CA LYS A 885 -49.82 33.13 -5.16
C LYS A 885 -48.73 33.00 -4.08
N LEU A 886 -47.49 33.40 -4.41
CA LEU A 886 -46.39 33.34 -3.44
C LEU A 886 -46.60 34.33 -2.29
N ALA A 887 -47.13 35.52 -2.57
CA ALA A 887 -47.49 36.51 -1.56
C ALA A 887 -48.62 36.00 -0.65
N ASP A 888 -49.66 35.38 -1.20
CA ASP A 888 -50.80 34.84 -0.46
C ASP A 888 -50.37 33.72 0.51
N ILE A 889 -49.42 32.87 0.11
CA ILE A 889 -48.93 31.78 0.96
C ILE A 889 -47.99 32.29 2.05
N LEU A 890 -47.17 33.30 1.75
CA LEU A 890 -46.25 33.90 2.73
C LEU A 890 -46.99 34.74 3.78
N TRP A 891 -47.97 35.53 3.36
CA TRP A 891 -48.59 36.57 4.19
C TRP A 891 -50.03 36.23 4.63
N GLY A 892 -50.69 35.26 3.98
CA GLY A 892 -52.08 34.90 4.20
C GLY A 892 -53.07 35.79 3.43
N THR A 893 -54.32 35.32 3.29
CA THR A 893 -55.43 36.07 2.68
C THR A 893 -56.60 36.19 3.66
N PRO A 894 -56.87 37.40 4.23
CA PRO A 894 -56.11 38.65 4.10
C PRO A 894 -54.79 38.63 4.90
N PRO A 895 -53.78 39.42 4.49
CA PRO A 895 -52.49 39.44 5.18
C PRO A 895 -52.57 40.17 6.52
N THR A 896 -52.12 39.50 7.60
CA THR A 896 -52.23 40.05 8.97
C THR A 896 -51.07 40.99 9.33
N TYR A 897 -49.88 40.80 8.75
CA TYR A 897 -48.64 41.57 9.04
C TYR A 897 -48.29 41.69 10.53
N GLU A 898 -48.78 40.79 11.39
CA GLU A 898 -48.50 40.83 12.83
C GLU A 898 -47.11 40.30 13.19
N ASN A 899 -46.64 39.29 12.45
CA ASN A 899 -45.33 38.66 12.65
C ASN A 899 -44.68 38.36 11.29
N LEU A 900 -43.35 38.31 11.25
CA LEU A 900 -42.65 37.81 10.06
C LEU A 900 -43.05 36.35 9.80
N PRO A 901 -43.29 35.95 8.54
CA PRO A 901 -43.64 34.57 8.22
C PRO A 901 -42.57 33.60 8.73
N TYR A 902 -43.00 32.47 9.27
CA TYR A 902 -42.06 31.43 9.70
C TYR A 902 -41.44 30.75 8.47
N ALA A 903 -40.27 31.23 8.03
CA ALA A 903 -39.55 30.74 6.85
C ALA A 903 -38.26 29.98 7.21
N GLY A 904 -38.15 29.42 8.41
CA GLY A 904 -36.97 28.67 8.85
C GLY A 904 -35.70 29.53 8.97
N LYS A 905 -34.55 29.02 8.48
CA LYS A 905 -33.21 29.66 8.63
C LYS A 905 -32.91 30.73 7.56
N ILE A 906 -33.89 31.52 7.15
CA ILE A 906 -33.67 32.66 6.24
C ILE A 906 -33.52 33.94 7.06
N TYR A 907 -32.54 34.78 6.73
CA TYR A 907 -32.38 36.07 7.41
C TYR A 907 -33.56 37.00 7.11
N PRO A 908 -34.03 37.79 8.10
CA PRO A 908 -35.21 38.64 7.95
C PRO A 908 -35.17 39.60 6.73
N HIS A 909 -34.00 40.11 6.35
CA HIS A 909 -33.87 41.00 5.19
C HIS A 909 -34.27 40.35 3.85
N ALA A 910 -34.26 39.02 3.75
CA ALA A 910 -34.63 38.31 2.52
C ALA A 910 -36.10 38.53 2.14
N PHE A 911 -36.97 38.83 3.10
CA PHE A 911 -38.38 39.16 2.85
C PHE A 911 -38.57 40.44 2.03
N LEU A 912 -37.57 41.32 1.96
CA LEU A 912 -37.59 42.49 1.07
C LEU A 912 -37.48 42.10 -0.41
N TYR A 913 -36.93 40.92 -0.70
CA TYR A 913 -36.79 40.40 -2.05
C TYR A 913 -37.96 39.48 -2.46
N LEU A 914 -38.86 39.13 -1.52
CA LEU A 914 -40.01 38.27 -1.77
C LEU A 914 -41.26 39.11 -2.08
N PRO A 915 -42.20 38.62 -2.89
CA PRO A 915 -43.42 39.35 -3.21
C PRO A 915 -44.29 39.55 -1.96
N ALA A 916 -44.86 40.74 -1.83
CA ALA A 916 -45.77 41.11 -0.76
C ALA A 916 -46.87 42.05 -1.30
N PRO A 917 -48.11 41.98 -0.79
CA PRO A 917 -49.19 42.87 -1.20
C PRO A 917 -48.94 44.35 -0.87
N ASP A 918 -48.20 44.62 0.22
CA ASP A 918 -47.81 45.96 0.66
C ASP A 918 -46.35 45.98 1.13
N ALA A 919 -45.45 46.42 0.25
CA ALA A 919 -44.01 46.44 0.52
C ALA A 919 -43.61 47.40 1.67
N GLU A 920 -44.35 48.49 1.86
CA GLU A 920 -44.07 49.45 2.94
C GLU A 920 -44.45 48.87 4.31
N LYS A 921 -45.56 48.12 4.39
CA LYS A 921 -45.90 47.36 5.62
C LYS A 921 -44.87 46.29 5.96
N VAL A 922 -44.36 45.56 4.96
CA VAL A 922 -43.27 44.58 5.19
C VAL A 922 -42.02 45.27 5.71
N LYS A 923 -41.65 46.41 5.14
CA LYS A 923 -40.49 47.20 5.60
C LYS A 923 -40.69 47.73 7.01
N ALA A 924 -41.89 48.19 7.37
CA ALA A 924 -42.23 48.62 8.72
C ALA A 924 -42.18 47.44 9.73
N LEU A 925 -42.75 46.29 9.38
CA LEU A 925 -42.71 45.07 10.19
C LEU A 925 -41.27 44.58 10.40
N LEU A 926 -40.45 44.60 9.34
CA LEU A 926 -39.03 44.25 9.42
C LEU A 926 -38.27 45.21 10.35
N ARG A 927 -38.57 46.51 10.26
CA ARG A 927 -37.98 47.53 11.14
C ARG A 927 -38.34 47.27 12.61
N HIS A 928 -39.62 46.99 12.88
CA HIS A 928 -40.07 46.62 14.22
C HIS A 928 -39.37 45.35 14.72
N HIS A 929 -39.32 44.28 13.91
CA HIS A 929 -38.68 43.01 14.29
C HIS A 929 -37.17 43.14 14.54
N LEU A 930 -36.45 43.91 13.73
CA LEU A 930 -35.00 44.04 13.83
C LEU A 930 -34.54 45.07 14.88
N PHE A 931 -35.31 46.14 15.11
CA PHE A 931 -34.85 47.26 15.94
C PHE A 931 -35.66 47.47 17.22
N GLU A 932 -36.83 46.84 17.37
CA GLU A 932 -37.67 46.90 18.58
C GLU A 932 -37.78 45.54 19.27
N HIS A 933 -36.78 44.67 19.07
CA HIS A 933 -36.73 43.37 19.72
C HIS A 933 -36.56 43.50 21.24
N ASP A 934 -37.08 42.51 21.97
CA ASP A 934 -37.02 42.40 23.43
C ASP A 934 -35.56 42.40 23.95
N GLU A 935 -35.35 42.94 25.15
CA GLU A 935 -34.08 42.89 25.90
C GLU A 935 -33.69 41.46 26.27
N ALA A 936 -34.69 40.58 26.46
CA ALA A 936 -34.50 39.15 26.70
C ALA A 936 -33.62 38.49 25.64
N VAL A 937 -33.66 38.94 24.38
CA VAL A 937 -32.84 38.38 23.28
C VAL A 937 -31.34 38.42 23.61
N LEU A 938 -30.86 39.50 24.24
CA LEU A 938 -29.45 39.66 24.58
C LEU A 938 -29.16 39.08 25.97
N ILE A 939 -30.06 39.28 26.94
CA ILE A 939 -29.92 38.80 28.32
C ILE A 939 -29.89 37.25 28.37
N ASP A 940 -30.70 36.59 27.54
CA ASP A 940 -30.78 35.12 27.53
C ASP A 940 -29.47 34.47 27.07
N THR A 941 -28.64 35.18 26.29
CA THR A 941 -27.31 34.70 25.85
C THR A 941 -26.27 34.65 26.97
N GLN A 942 -26.55 35.26 28.11
CA GLN A 942 -25.71 35.27 29.31
C GLN A 942 -26.07 34.14 30.30
N LYS A 943 -27.14 33.39 30.02
CA LYS A 943 -27.54 32.23 30.83
C LYS A 943 -26.67 31.02 30.47
N LYS A 944 -26.49 30.11 31.44
CA LYS A 944 -25.80 28.84 31.19
C LYS A 944 -26.51 28.08 30.07
N LEU A 945 -25.75 27.63 29.07
CA LEU A 945 -26.29 26.98 27.88
C LEU A 945 -26.95 25.65 28.25
N ARG A 946 -28.18 25.43 27.77
CA ARG A 946 -29.00 24.24 28.08
C ARG A 946 -28.96 23.17 26.98
N SER A 947 -28.57 23.55 25.76
CA SER A 947 -28.46 22.69 24.58
C SER A 947 -27.32 23.17 23.67
N PHE A 948 -26.78 22.27 22.85
CA PHE A 948 -25.82 22.62 21.81
C PHE A 948 -26.34 22.19 20.42
N PRO A 949 -26.42 23.11 19.43
CA PRO A 949 -26.22 24.56 19.55
C PRO A 949 -27.27 25.25 20.45
N SER A 950 -26.95 26.41 21.02
CA SER A 950 -27.89 27.18 21.86
C SER A 950 -28.93 27.88 21.00
N ILE A 951 -30.21 27.64 21.31
CA ILE A 951 -31.34 28.26 20.61
C ILE A 951 -31.35 29.78 20.88
N GLU A 952 -31.02 30.19 22.10
CA GLU A 952 -30.95 31.58 22.52
C GLU A 952 -29.84 32.34 21.78
N ILE A 953 -28.64 31.75 21.67
CA ILE A 953 -27.54 32.34 20.90
C ILE A 953 -27.85 32.34 19.41
N GLU A 954 -28.40 31.26 18.83
CA GLU A 954 -28.80 31.25 17.42
C GLU A 954 -29.84 32.35 17.13
N ARG A 955 -30.81 32.56 18.03
CA ARG A 955 -31.81 33.63 17.90
C ARG A 955 -31.17 35.02 17.88
N ALA A 956 -30.23 35.28 18.79
CA ALA A 956 -29.50 36.55 18.84
C ALA A 956 -28.64 36.76 17.58
N ILE A 957 -27.94 35.73 17.11
CA ILE A 957 -27.14 35.78 15.87
C ILE A 957 -28.03 36.08 14.65
N MET A 958 -29.22 35.46 14.56
CA MET A 958 -30.16 35.70 13.46
C MET A 958 -30.64 37.16 13.42
N ILE A 959 -30.90 37.77 14.58
CA ILE A 959 -31.32 39.17 14.70
C ILE A 959 -30.16 40.12 14.35
N TYR A 960 -28.99 39.97 14.99
CA TYR A 960 -27.88 40.92 14.79
C TYR A 960 -27.21 40.79 13.41
N SER A 961 -27.05 39.56 12.90
CA SER A 961 -26.65 39.38 11.50
C SER A 961 -27.73 39.90 10.55
N GLY A 962 -29.02 39.72 10.90
CA GLY A 962 -30.15 40.28 10.18
C GLY A 962 -30.10 41.80 10.07
N ILE A 963 -29.80 42.50 11.17
CA ILE A 963 -29.58 43.96 11.22
C ILE A 963 -28.45 44.37 10.26
N ALA A 964 -27.30 43.71 10.35
CA ALA A 964 -26.16 44.02 9.49
C ALA A 964 -26.48 43.79 8.00
N HIS A 965 -27.10 42.66 7.66
CA HIS A 965 -27.47 42.36 6.27
C HIS A 965 -28.58 43.27 5.73
N ALA A 966 -29.55 43.68 6.56
CA ALA A 966 -30.60 44.60 6.15
C ALA A 966 -30.05 45.99 5.78
N ALA A 967 -29.02 46.46 6.47
CA ALA A 967 -28.37 47.75 6.18
C ALA A 967 -27.55 47.76 4.88
N VAL A 968 -27.06 46.59 4.43
CA VAL A 968 -26.24 46.44 3.21
C VAL A 968 -27.08 45.87 2.04
N SER A 969 -28.38 45.66 2.24
CA SER A 969 -29.30 45.09 1.25
C SER A 969 -29.48 46.01 0.03
N THR A 970 -29.48 45.41 -1.17
CA THR A 970 -29.72 46.12 -2.44
C THR A 970 -31.19 46.35 -2.77
N ALA A 971 -32.13 45.59 -2.16
CA ALA A 971 -33.58 45.77 -2.35
C ALA A 971 -34.22 46.88 -1.49
N GLY A 972 -33.39 47.77 -0.95
CA GLY A 972 -33.81 48.83 -0.04
C GLY A 972 -33.23 48.59 1.34
N ALA A 973 -32.11 49.26 1.61
CA ALA A 973 -31.46 49.21 2.90
C ALA A 973 -32.42 49.66 4.01
N VAL A 974 -32.48 48.88 5.09
CA VAL A 974 -33.30 49.19 6.26
C VAL A 974 -32.37 49.52 7.41
N PHE A 975 -32.57 50.72 7.93
CA PHE A 975 -31.76 51.31 8.99
C PHE A 975 -32.64 51.55 10.24
N PRO A 976 -32.07 51.56 11.44
CA PRO A 976 -32.77 52.06 12.62
C PRO A 976 -33.06 53.57 12.48
N THR A 977 -34.08 54.09 13.19
CA THR A 977 -34.16 55.55 13.41
C THR A 977 -33.02 56.01 14.33
N PRO A 978 -32.65 57.30 14.37
CA PRO A 978 -31.60 57.79 15.28
C PRO A 978 -31.87 57.45 16.76
N GLU A 979 -33.13 57.47 17.19
CA GLU A 979 -33.53 57.11 18.56
C GLU A 979 -33.36 55.60 18.80
N GLN A 980 -33.82 54.77 17.87
CA GLN A 980 -33.63 53.31 17.93
C GLN A 980 -32.14 52.95 17.93
N ALA A 981 -31.33 53.62 17.12
CA ALA A 981 -29.89 53.41 17.04
C ALA A 981 -29.20 53.69 18.38
N ILE A 982 -29.61 54.74 19.10
CA ILE A 982 -29.08 55.04 20.44
C ILE A 982 -29.42 53.93 21.42
N VAL A 983 -30.69 53.50 21.47
CA VAL A 983 -31.15 52.46 22.41
C VAL A 983 -30.42 51.14 22.17
N ILE A 984 -30.33 50.71 20.91
CA ILE A 984 -29.65 49.44 20.57
C ILE A 984 -28.14 49.55 20.79
N PHE A 985 -27.52 50.70 20.45
CA PHE A 985 -26.10 50.91 20.71
C PHE A 985 -25.79 50.76 22.20
N ASP A 986 -26.49 51.49 23.05
CA ASP A 986 -26.23 51.47 24.49
C ASP A 986 -26.47 50.06 25.08
N ARG A 987 -27.51 49.34 24.61
CA ARG A 987 -27.78 47.94 24.97
C ARG A 987 -26.66 46.98 24.58
N LEU A 988 -26.15 47.06 23.34
CA LEU A 988 -25.10 46.15 22.86
C LEU A 988 -23.75 46.41 23.54
N MET A 989 -23.49 47.65 23.98
CA MET A 989 -22.27 48.01 24.73
C MET A 989 -22.23 47.40 26.13
N GLU A 990 -23.35 46.91 26.68
CA GLU A 990 -23.42 46.25 27.98
C GLU A 990 -23.08 44.75 27.90
N TRP A 991 -23.17 44.14 26.72
CA TRP A 991 -22.92 42.70 26.56
C TRP A 991 -21.42 42.37 26.64
N ARG A 992 -21.08 41.27 27.31
CA ARG A 992 -19.73 40.69 27.38
C ARG A 992 -19.81 39.17 27.21
N PRO A 993 -18.82 38.52 26.60
CA PRO A 993 -18.86 37.06 26.45
C PRO A 993 -18.86 36.37 27.81
N TRP A 994 -19.71 35.36 27.96
CA TRP A 994 -19.79 34.59 29.19
C TRP A 994 -18.49 33.81 29.45
N LYS A 995 -18.00 33.85 30.69
CA LYS A 995 -16.75 33.19 31.14
C LYS A 995 -17.06 32.10 32.17
N GLY A 996 -17.60 30.97 31.74
CA GLY A 996 -17.72 29.78 32.59
C GLY A 996 -16.47 28.92 32.58
N SER A 997 -16.25 28.15 33.66
CA SER A 997 -15.03 27.35 33.85
C SER A 997 -15.04 25.96 33.19
N ASP A 998 -16.14 25.55 32.53
CA ASP A 998 -16.40 24.15 32.13
C ASP A 998 -16.37 23.88 30.60
N ASP A 999 -15.86 24.78 29.77
CA ASP A 999 -15.81 24.61 28.29
C ASP A 999 -14.60 23.79 27.83
N THR A 1000 -14.55 22.51 28.22
CA THR A 1000 -13.41 21.61 27.94
C THR A 1000 -13.11 21.43 26.44
N PHE A 1001 -14.13 21.59 25.58
CA PHE A 1001 -14.04 21.40 24.12
C PHE A 1001 -14.07 22.71 23.32
N GLY A 1002 -14.12 23.88 23.97
CA GLY A 1002 -14.14 25.20 23.30
C GLY A 1002 -15.42 25.49 22.51
N LEU A 1003 -16.51 24.76 22.75
CA LEU A 1003 -17.76 24.86 21.98
C LEU A 1003 -18.56 26.10 22.37
N GLU A 1004 -18.63 26.42 23.66
CA GLU A 1004 -19.36 27.57 24.17
C GLU A 1004 -18.62 28.87 23.79
N THR A 1005 -17.30 28.86 23.89
CA THR A 1005 -16.41 29.94 23.44
C THR A 1005 -16.60 30.22 21.95
N ARG A 1006 -16.79 29.19 21.12
CA ARG A 1006 -17.02 29.33 19.68
C ARG A 1006 -18.38 29.97 19.37
N GLU A 1007 -19.45 29.59 20.06
CA GLU A 1007 -20.78 30.20 19.89
C GLU A 1007 -20.79 31.67 20.33
N GLN A 1008 -20.17 31.97 21.48
CA GLN A 1008 -20.02 33.33 21.99
C GLN A 1008 -19.17 34.20 21.05
N THR A 1009 -18.15 33.64 20.40
CA THR A 1009 -17.36 34.31 19.36
C THR A 1009 -18.23 34.68 18.15
N ARG A 1010 -19.06 33.75 17.66
CA ARG A 1010 -19.97 34.01 16.53
C ARG A 1010 -20.99 35.10 16.86
N LEU A 1011 -21.49 35.12 18.09
CA LEU A 1011 -22.41 36.17 18.55
C LEU A 1011 -21.71 37.53 18.67
N ALA A 1012 -20.51 37.56 19.25
CA ALA A 1012 -19.70 38.78 19.33
C ALA A 1012 -19.44 39.36 17.92
N ASP A 1013 -19.20 38.50 16.93
CA ASP A 1013 -19.01 38.90 15.55
C ASP A 1013 -20.27 39.48 14.92
N SER A 1014 -21.43 38.85 15.14
CA SER A 1014 -22.72 39.37 14.64
C SER A 1014 -23.08 40.71 15.28
N ILE A 1015 -22.79 40.90 16.57
CA ILE A 1015 -22.97 42.17 17.27
C ILE A 1015 -22.05 43.25 16.68
N GLY A 1016 -20.76 42.94 16.50
CA GLY A 1016 -19.81 43.89 15.92
C GLY A 1016 -20.18 44.30 14.49
N ASN A 1017 -20.66 43.37 13.67
CA ASN A 1017 -21.17 43.68 12.32
C ASN A 1017 -22.44 44.56 12.37
N ALA A 1018 -23.39 44.28 13.27
CA ALA A 1018 -24.59 45.11 13.43
C ALA A 1018 -24.23 46.56 13.81
N LEU A 1019 -23.28 46.72 14.73
CA LEU A 1019 -22.75 48.01 15.16
C LEU A 1019 -22.08 48.75 14.00
N ALA A 1020 -21.21 48.07 13.26
CA ALA A 1020 -20.42 48.63 12.18
C ALA A 1020 -21.24 49.07 10.96
N TYR A 1021 -22.25 48.28 10.55
CA TYR A 1021 -22.96 48.49 9.29
C TYR A 1021 -24.32 49.17 9.41
N ALA A 1022 -25.02 49.07 10.54
CA ALA A 1022 -26.39 49.56 10.67
C ALA A 1022 -26.59 50.59 11.78
N ILE A 1023 -25.99 50.37 12.96
CA ILE A 1023 -26.30 51.16 14.17
C ILE A 1023 -25.49 52.45 14.23
N VAL A 1024 -24.15 52.33 14.27
CA VAL A 1024 -23.25 53.49 14.37
C VAL A 1024 -23.39 54.48 13.19
N PRO A 1025 -23.56 54.03 11.93
CA PRO A 1025 -23.79 54.94 10.81
C PRO A 1025 -25.01 55.86 11.00
N MET A 1026 -26.04 55.38 11.72
CA MET A 1026 -27.31 56.08 11.92
C MET A 1026 -27.39 56.91 13.21
N LEU A 1027 -26.34 56.90 14.03
CA LEU A 1027 -26.25 57.82 15.16
C LEU A 1027 -26.19 59.26 14.63
N ALA A 1028 -27.09 60.12 15.12
CA ALA A 1028 -27.07 61.56 14.87
C ALA A 1028 -25.71 62.18 15.28
N LYS A 1029 -25.31 63.28 14.64
CA LYS A 1029 -24.00 63.90 14.91
C LYS A 1029 -23.81 64.26 16.38
N GLU A 1030 -24.87 64.72 17.03
CA GLU A 1030 -24.91 65.07 18.46
C GLU A 1030 -24.78 63.83 19.36
N ALA A 1031 -25.21 62.66 18.88
CA ALA A 1031 -25.14 61.40 19.60
C ALA A 1031 -23.74 60.74 19.49
N ARG A 1032 -22.95 61.07 18.47
CA ARG A 1032 -21.55 60.64 18.30
C ARG A 1032 -20.63 61.42 19.25
N SER A 1033 -20.75 61.12 20.54
CA SER A 1033 -19.98 61.78 21.61
C SER A 1033 -18.72 61.00 22.01
N THR A 1034 -17.75 61.69 22.60
CA THR A 1034 -16.54 61.09 23.21
C THR A 1034 -16.90 60.00 24.22
N LYS A 1035 -18.02 60.14 24.96
CA LYS A 1035 -18.49 59.14 25.92
C LYS A 1035 -18.89 57.82 25.25
N ARG A 1036 -19.59 57.88 24.11
CA ARG A 1036 -19.98 56.66 23.35
C ARG A 1036 -18.78 56.05 22.63
N PHE A 1037 -17.85 56.86 22.14
CA PHE A 1037 -16.55 56.37 21.66
C PHE A 1037 -15.80 55.58 22.73
N GLN A 1038 -15.74 56.09 23.97
CA GLN A 1038 -15.10 55.38 25.09
C GLN A 1038 -15.80 54.04 25.40
N LYS A 1039 -17.14 53.97 25.35
CA LYS A 1039 -17.87 52.70 25.50
C LYS A 1039 -17.51 51.70 24.39
N LEU A 1040 -17.46 52.15 23.13
CA LEU A 1040 -17.08 51.33 21.98
C LEU A 1040 -15.64 50.84 22.08
N LYS A 1041 -14.74 51.70 22.55
CA LYS A 1041 -13.34 51.36 22.82
C LYS A 1041 -13.23 50.31 23.92
N LEU A 1042 -13.95 50.45 25.04
CA LEU A 1042 -13.99 49.44 26.10
C LEU A 1042 -14.53 48.10 25.59
N PHE A 1043 -15.59 48.13 24.77
CA PHE A 1043 -16.10 46.91 24.14
C PHE A 1043 -15.03 46.23 23.28
N TYR A 1044 -14.32 46.98 22.43
CA TYR A 1044 -13.24 46.44 21.61
C TYR A 1044 -12.06 45.88 22.43
N GLU A 1045 -11.69 46.54 23.53
CA GLU A 1045 -10.57 46.12 24.39
C GLU A 1045 -10.94 44.92 25.29
N GLU A 1046 -12.15 44.87 25.84
CA GLU A 1046 -12.61 43.82 26.76
C GLU A 1046 -13.16 42.59 26.04
N VAL A 1047 -13.77 42.79 24.86
CA VAL A 1047 -14.28 41.75 23.96
C VAL A 1047 -13.27 41.54 22.84
N ASN A 1048 -12.04 41.17 23.21
CA ASN A 1048 -10.87 40.90 22.34
C ASN A 1048 -11.10 39.77 21.27
N ILE A 1049 -12.34 39.33 21.10
CA ILE A 1049 -12.84 38.31 20.18
C ILE A 1049 -13.55 38.96 18.96
N SER A 1050 -14.13 40.17 19.10
CA SER A 1050 -14.93 40.82 18.05
C SER A 1050 -14.16 41.91 17.31
N ILE A 1051 -13.23 41.50 16.44
CA ILE A 1051 -12.54 42.40 15.51
C ILE A 1051 -13.56 43.06 14.55
N SER A 1052 -14.74 42.48 14.39
CA SER A 1052 -15.78 42.95 13.47
C SER A 1052 -16.35 44.33 13.77
N VAL A 1053 -16.17 44.83 15.00
CA VAL A 1053 -16.59 46.19 15.39
C VAL A 1053 -15.70 47.30 14.82
N MET A 1054 -14.48 46.98 14.36
CA MET A 1054 -13.50 47.97 13.91
C MET A 1054 -14.03 49.04 12.92
N PRO A 1055 -14.86 48.69 11.91
CA PRO A 1055 -15.36 49.70 10.96
C PRO A 1055 -16.24 50.78 11.60
N ALA A 1056 -16.82 50.52 12.78
CA ALA A 1056 -17.60 51.51 13.53
C ALA A 1056 -16.75 52.72 13.97
N PHE A 1057 -15.44 52.54 14.23
CA PHE A 1057 -14.57 53.62 14.71
C PHE A 1057 -14.37 54.72 13.66
N ALA A 1058 -14.48 54.40 12.36
CA ALA A 1058 -14.35 55.39 11.29
C ALA A 1058 -15.38 56.53 11.42
N TYR A 1059 -16.59 56.23 11.92
CA TYR A 1059 -17.67 57.22 12.10
C TYR A 1059 -17.46 58.20 13.27
N PHE A 1060 -16.53 57.90 14.18
CA PHE A 1060 -16.17 58.76 15.31
C PHE A 1060 -14.93 59.62 15.01
N ALA A 1061 -14.23 59.38 13.90
CA ALA A 1061 -12.95 60.01 13.59
C ALA A 1061 -13.05 61.55 13.43
N SER A 1062 -14.20 62.10 13.02
CA SER A 1062 -14.39 63.54 12.82
C SER A 1062 -14.68 64.33 14.10
N ILE A 1063 -14.76 63.69 15.27
CA ILE A 1063 -15.12 64.35 16.54
C ILE A 1063 -13.95 65.17 17.11
N SER A 1064 -12.74 64.62 17.09
CA SER A 1064 -11.52 65.26 17.62
C SER A 1064 -10.27 64.58 17.07
N GLU A 1065 -9.17 65.32 16.97
CA GLU A 1065 -7.89 64.81 16.47
C GLU A 1065 -7.38 63.59 17.26
N ASP A 1066 -7.52 63.58 18.59
CA ASP A 1066 -7.14 62.43 19.44
C ASP A 1066 -7.88 61.12 19.10
N ILE A 1067 -9.15 61.23 18.68
CA ILE A 1067 -9.97 60.08 18.28
C ILE A 1067 -9.57 59.58 16.89
N ALA A 1068 -9.30 60.52 15.96
CA ALA A 1068 -8.76 60.18 14.64
C ALA A 1068 -7.40 59.48 14.77
N ASP A 1069 -6.52 59.95 15.64
CA ASP A 1069 -5.21 59.35 15.91
C ASP A 1069 -5.33 57.95 16.54
N PHE A 1070 -6.33 57.73 17.42
CA PHE A 1070 -6.62 56.39 17.94
C PHE A 1070 -7.05 55.44 16.82
N ALA A 1071 -7.98 55.86 15.97
CA ALA A 1071 -8.46 55.06 14.84
C ALA A 1071 -7.32 54.78 13.85
N GLU A 1072 -6.48 55.77 13.53
CA GLU A 1072 -5.27 55.61 12.71
C GLU A 1072 -4.34 54.56 13.32
N LYS A 1073 -3.99 54.72 14.60
CA LYS A 1073 -3.07 53.81 15.30
C LYS A 1073 -3.61 52.38 15.38
N MET A 1074 -4.92 52.23 15.59
CA MET A 1074 -5.59 50.93 15.61
C MET A 1074 -5.51 50.26 14.23
N ILE A 1075 -5.95 50.93 13.16
CA ILE A 1075 -5.90 50.41 11.79
C ILE A 1075 -4.46 50.08 11.41
N ARG A 1076 -3.53 51.00 11.68
CA ARG A 1076 -2.10 50.80 11.42
C ARG A 1076 -1.58 49.57 12.14
N LYS A 1077 -1.86 49.39 13.44
CA LYS A 1077 -1.41 48.21 14.20
C LYS A 1077 -1.97 46.91 13.60
N SER A 1078 -3.26 46.88 13.27
CA SER A 1078 -3.92 45.72 12.68
C SER A 1078 -3.41 45.39 11.27
N LEU A 1079 -3.09 46.40 10.46
CA LEU A 1079 -2.47 46.21 9.14
C LEU A 1079 -1.08 45.54 9.23
N HIS A 1080 -0.34 45.67 10.35
CA HIS A 1080 0.98 45.05 10.54
C HIS A 1080 0.93 43.69 11.25
N ARG A 1081 -0.21 43.27 11.80
CA ARG A 1081 -0.36 41.98 12.49
C ARG A 1081 -0.29 40.81 11.51
N HIS A 1082 0.17 39.65 11.96
CA HIS A 1082 0.27 38.42 11.13
C HIS A 1082 -1.06 37.63 11.05
N ALA A 1083 -2.19 38.22 11.48
CA ALA A 1083 -3.50 37.58 11.44
C ALA A 1083 -4.32 38.08 10.24
N PRO A 1084 -4.63 37.23 9.23
CA PRO A 1084 -5.37 37.64 8.04
C PRO A 1084 -6.70 38.33 8.35
N ARG A 1085 -7.41 37.85 9.38
CA ARG A 1085 -8.70 38.39 9.81
C ARG A 1085 -8.60 39.84 10.32
N GLU A 1086 -7.56 40.17 11.08
CA GLU A 1086 -7.32 41.53 11.59
C GLU A 1086 -7.00 42.49 10.44
N VAL A 1087 -6.16 42.04 9.50
CA VAL A 1087 -5.83 42.81 8.29
C VAL A 1087 -7.08 43.07 7.46
N SER A 1088 -7.95 42.06 7.29
CA SER A 1088 -9.20 42.23 6.53
C SER A 1088 -10.13 43.27 7.13
N TYR A 1089 -10.37 43.24 8.45
CA TYR A 1089 -11.22 44.26 9.09
C TYR A 1089 -10.57 45.64 9.12
N ALA A 1090 -9.24 45.74 9.22
CA ALA A 1090 -8.53 47.01 9.08
C ALA A 1090 -8.72 47.61 7.68
N ALA A 1091 -8.64 46.79 6.64
CA ALA A 1091 -8.87 47.19 5.26
C ALA A 1091 -10.34 47.60 5.00
N ILE A 1092 -11.31 46.86 5.56
CA ILE A 1092 -12.74 47.24 5.54
C ILE A 1092 -12.96 48.56 6.28
N THR A 1093 -12.31 48.76 7.43
CA THR A 1093 -12.42 50.01 8.22
C THR A 1093 -11.91 51.20 7.40
N LEU A 1094 -10.78 51.03 6.70
CA LEU A 1094 -10.25 52.05 5.80
C LEU A 1094 -11.23 52.33 4.65
N GLN A 1095 -11.80 51.29 4.03
CA GLN A 1095 -12.82 51.44 2.99
C GLN A 1095 -14.04 52.23 3.48
N LYS A 1096 -14.52 51.97 4.69
CA LYS A 1096 -15.63 52.70 5.30
C LYS A 1096 -15.27 54.13 5.66
N TRP A 1097 -14.05 54.39 6.13
CA TRP A 1097 -13.57 55.75 6.34
C TRP A 1097 -13.63 56.55 5.03
N ILE A 1098 -13.29 55.95 3.88
CA ILE A 1098 -13.35 56.60 2.56
C ILE A 1098 -14.79 56.93 2.10
N GLU A 1099 -15.79 56.20 2.57
CA GLU A 1099 -17.20 56.52 2.29
C GLU A 1099 -17.67 57.79 2.99
N LEU A 1100 -16.95 58.27 4.02
CA LEU A 1100 -17.34 59.45 4.78
C LEU A 1100 -16.88 60.74 4.08
N PRO A 1101 -17.78 61.75 3.93
CA PRO A 1101 -17.41 63.03 3.31
C PRO A 1101 -16.28 63.76 4.06
N GLU A 1102 -16.27 63.61 5.39
CA GLU A 1102 -15.33 64.24 6.33
C GLU A 1102 -13.92 63.62 6.31
N ALA A 1103 -13.72 62.52 5.56
CA ALA A 1103 -12.45 61.81 5.51
C ALA A 1103 -11.37 62.51 4.69
N ALA A 1104 -11.78 63.38 3.76
CA ALA A 1104 -10.88 64.09 2.84
C ALA A 1104 -9.99 65.13 3.54
N ASP A 1105 -10.37 65.59 4.72
CA ASP A 1105 -9.76 66.74 5.39
C ASP A 1105 -8.78 66.34 6.50
N LEU A 1106 -8.56 65.03 6.73
CA LEU A 1106 -7.75 64.50 7.83
C LEU A 1106 -6.39 63.95 7.36
N PRO A 1107 -5.24 64.48 7.84
CA PRO A 1107 -3.90 64.01 7.45
C PRO A 1107 -3.60 62.56 7.88
N GLN A 1108 -4.30 62.03 8.89
CA GLN A 1108 -4.23 60.64 9.33
C GLN A 1108 -4.61 59.67 8.20
N PHE A 1109 -5.52 60.09 7.31
CA PHE A 1109 -6.02 59.28 6.22
C PHE A 1109 -4.95 59.06 5.13
N ASP A 1110 -4.26 60.11 4.70
CA ASP A 1110 -3.17 60.03 3.71
C ASP A 1110 -1.99 59.17 4.21
N ARG A 1111 -1.70 59.22 5.52
CA ARG A 1111 -0.71 58.35 6.17
C ARG A 1111 -1.11 56.87 6.07
N LEU A 1112 -2.39 56.55 6.25
CA LEU A 1112 -2.89 55.18 6.14
C LEU A 1112 -2.84 54.66 4.70
N ILE A 1113 -3.20 55.47 3.70
CA ILE A 1113 -3.05 55.09 2.27
C ILE A 1113 -1.58 54.84 1.94
N SER A 1114 -0.70 55.77 2.32
CA SER A 1114 0.74 55.61 2.06
C SER A 1114 1.28 54.33 2.71
N ARG A 1115 0.79 53.99 3.91
CA ARG A 1115 1.18 52.75 4.58
C ARG A 1115 0.60 51.49 3.93
N LEU A 1116 -0.65 51.54 3.46
CA LEU A 1116 -1.26 50.47 2.69
C LEU A 1116 -0.44 50.16 1.43
N MET A 1117 -0.01 51.21 0.74
CA MET A 1117 0.83 51.11 -0.46
C MET A 1117 2.16 50.40 -0.18
N VAL A 1118 2.88 50.82 0.86
CA VAL A 1118 4.15 50.18 1.27
C VAL A 1118 3.94 48.71 1.63
N ILE A 1119 2.81 48.33 2.24
CA ILE A 1119 2.54 46.92 2.58
C ILE A 1119 2.32 46.08 1.31
N ILE A 1120 1.59 46.62 0.33
CA ILE A 1120 1.34 45.92 -0.95
C ILE A 1120 2.65 45.79 -1.74
N GLU A 1121 3.43 46.86 -1.84
CA GLU A 1121 4.73 46.90 -2.53
C GLU A 1121 5.73 45.93 -1.89
N SER A 1122 5.71 45.78 -0.56
CA SER A 1122 6.60 44.84 0.14
C SER A 1122 6.33 43.35 -0.16
N GLY A 1123 5.28 43.02 -0.93
CA GLY A 1123 4.94 41.64 -1.29
C GLY A 1123 4.43 40.80 -0.12
N ARG A 1124 4.00 41.43 0.98
CA ARG A 1124 3.54 40.73 2.17
C ARG A 1124 2.28 39.91 1.88
N LYS A 1125 2.35 38.60 2.11
CA LYS A 1125 1.25 37.66 1.76
C LYS A 1125 0.03 37.74 2.69
N VAL A 1126 0.22 38.08 3.97
CA VAL A 1126 -0.87 38.09 4.98
C VAL A 1126 -1.94 39.13 4.64
N GLY A 1127 -3.16 38.68 4.35
CA GLY A 1127 -4.32 39.56 4.09
C GLY A 1127 -4.26 40.35 2.78
N LEU A 1128 -3.28 40.08 1.92
CA LEU A 1128 -3.02 40.83 0.69
C LEU A 1128 -4.24 40.91 -0.24
N GLN A 1129 -5.04 39.84 -0.30
CA GLN A 1129 -6.27 39.80 -1.10
C GLN A 1129 -7.21 40.96 -0.74
N GLN A 1130 -7.46 41.17 0.56
CA GLN A 1130 -8.36 42.22 1.00
C GLN A 1130 -7.74 43.61 0.80
N LEU A 1131 -6.41 43.73 0.96
CA LEU A 1131 -5.70 44.98 0.70
C LEU A 1131 -5.80 45.41 -0.77
N LEU A 1132 -5.59 44.48 -1.70
CA LEU A 1132 -5.76 44.70 -3.14
C LEU A 1132 -7.19 45.14 -3.46
N ARG A 1133 -8.20 44.43 -2.92
CA ARG A 1133 -9.60 44.81 -3.10
C ARG A 1133 -9.89 46.23 -2.60
N THR A 1134 -9.42 46.57 -1.40
CA THR A 1134 -9.60 47.91 -0.83
C THR A 1134 -8.99 48.97 -1.72
N VAL A 1135 -7.76 48.78 -2.22
CA VAL A 1135 -7.10 49.71 -3.17
C VAL A 1135 -7.94 49.95 -4.42
N GLY A 1136 -8.56 48.90 -4.97
CA GLY A 1136 -9.47 49.04 -6.11
C GLY A 1136 -10.63 49.97 -5.82
N ASP A 1137 -11.22 49.87 -4.63
CA ASP A 1137 -12.31 50.75 -4.21
C ASP A 1137 -11.84 52.19 -3.95
N ILE A 1138 -10.61 52.39 -3.43
CA ILE A 1138 -10.00 53.73 -3.29
C ILE A 1138 -9.81 54.36 -4.67
N PHE A 1139 -9.34 53.58 -5.65
CA PHE A 1139 -9.11 54.04 -7.02
C PHE A 1139 -10.40 54.46 -7.73
N LYS A 1140 -11.48 53.68 -7.60
CA LYS A 1140 -12.79 54.02 -8.18
C LYS A 1140 -13.31 55.37 -7.71
N LYS A 1141 -13.00 55.74 -6.47
CA LYS A 1141 -13.35 57.03 -5.86
C LYS A 1141 -12.38 58.17 -6.18
N SER A 1142 -11.38 57.93 -7.04
CA SER A 1142 -10.37 58.92 -7.47
C SER A 1142 -9.58 59.54 -6.30
N ARG A 1143 -9.24 58.72 -5.30
CA ARG A 1143 -8.50 59.13 -4.08
C ARG A 1143 -7.03 58.68 -4.06
N LEU A 1144 -6.54 58.06 -5.14
CA LEU A 1144 -5.12 57.71 -5.30
C LEU A 1144 -4.39 58.78 -6.13
N SER A 1145 -3.14 59.08 -5.76
CA SER A 1145 -2.28 59.97 -6.56
C SER A 1145 -1.79 59.28 -7.85
N SER A 1146 -1.37 60.06 -8.85
CA SER A 1146 -0.81 59.52 -10.10
C SER A 1146 0.44 58.67 -9.85
N GLU A 1147 1.28 59.05 -8.89
CA GLU A 1147 2.46 58.30 -8.47
C GLU A 1147 2.10 56.95 -7.83
N GLN A 1148 1.09 56.93 -6.95
CA GLN A 1148 0.59 55.69 -6.35
C GLN A 1148 -0.01 54.73 -7.38
N VAL A 1149 -0.68 55.26 -8.41
CA VAL A 1149 -1.20 54.47 -9.53
C VAL A 1149 -0.07 53.86 -10.35
N ALA A 1150 1.02 54.60 -10.61
CA ALA A 1150 2.18 54.08 -11.32
C ALA A 1150 2.83 52.90 -10.57
N ILE A 1151 3.04 53.04 -9.24
CA ILE A 1151 3.58 51.97 -8.38
C ILE A 1151 2.72 50.69 -8.47
N LEU A 1152 1.39 50.83 -8.47
CA LEU A 1152 0.48 49.68 -8.56
C LEU A 1152 0.50 49.01 -9.94
N ILE A 1153 0.66 49.78 -11.03
CA ILE A 1153 0.76 49.23 -12.39
C ILE A 1153 1.99 48.32 -12.52
N GLU A 1154 3.06 48.61 -11.80
CA GLU A 1154 4.28 47.79 -11.73
C GLU A 1154 4.13 46.60 -10.77
N ALA A 1155 3.59 46.81 -9.57
CA ALA A 1155 3.50 45.77 -8.55
C ALA A 1155 2.47 44.67 -8.84
N ILE A 1156 1.34 44.98 -9.48
CA ILE A 1156 0.24 44.00 -9.69
C ILE A 1156 0.66 42.81 -10.56
N PRO A 1157 1.34 42.99 -11.71
CA PRO A 1157 1.92 41.90 -12.48
C PRO A 1157 2.88 41.01 -11.70
N GLU A 1158 3.75 41.60 -10.87
CA GLU A 1158 4.70 40.85 -10.05
C GLU A 1158 3.99 40.01 -9.00
N ILE A 1159 2.98 40.56 -8.33
CA ILE A 1159 2.15 39.81 -7.36
C ILE A 1159 1.41 38.66 -8.07
N PHE A 1160 0.90 38.88 -9.28
CA PHE A 1160 0.21 37.83 -10.04
C PHE A 1160 1.15 36.66 -10.38
N ASP A 1161 2.34 36.96 -10.93
CA ASP A 1161 3.34 35.96 -11.32
C ASP A 1161 4.01 35.30 -10.10
N ALA A 1162 4.21 36.01 -8.99
CA ALA A 1162 4.71 35.44 -7.72
C ALA A 1162 3.75 34.41 -7.10
N ASN A 1163 2.46 34.49 -7.44
CA ASN A 1163 1.43 33.54 -7.02
C ASN A 1163 1.13 32.48 -8.11
N ASP A 1164 2.05 32.23 -9.04
CA ASP A 1164 1.96 31.10 -9.96
C ASP A 1164 1.94 29.77 -9.20
N TYR A 1165 1.01 28.90 -9.56
CA TYR A 1165 0.77 27.64 -8.87
C TYR A 1165 1.99 26.68 -8.88
N ALA A 1166 2.90 26.82 -9.86
CA ALA A 1166 4.13 26.02 -9.92
C ALA A 1166 5.12 26.35 -8.78
N ASN A 1167 5.05 27.57 -8.23
CA ASN A 1167 5.94 28.05 -7.18
C ASN A 1167 5.39 27.83 -5.77
N ILE A 1168 4.17 27.30 -5.65
CA ILE A 1168 3.45 27.18 -4.38
C ILE A 1168 3.44 25.72 -3.94
N ASP A 1169 3.83 25.49 -2.68
CA ASP A 1169 3.63 24.20 -2.03
C ASP A 1169 2.11 23.93 -1.89
N PRO A 1170 1.56 22.86 -2.49
CA PRO A 1170 0.14 22.55 -2.39
C PRO A 1170 -0.36 22.33 -0.96
N ALA A 1171 0.54 22.01 -0.01
CA ALA A 1171 0.23 21.87 1.41
C ALA A 1171 0.54 23.14 2.24
N GLY A 1172 1.09 24.19 1.62
CA GLY A 1172 1.44 25.44 2.28
C GLY A 1172 0.26 26.37 2.52
N GLU A 1173 0.40 27.29 3.47
CA GLU A 1173 -0.64 28.30 3.79
C GLU A 1173 -0.96 29.20 2.57
N GLU A 1174 0.02 29.42 1.70
CA GLU A 1174 -0.10 30.22 0.48
C GLU A 1174 -1.08 29.62 -0.53
N ALA A 1175 -1.22 28.29 -0.55
CA ALA A 1175 -2.15 27.58 -1.43
C ALA A 1175 -3.61 27.96 -1.17
N ILE A 1176 -3.93 28.46 0.03
CA ILE A 1176 -5.28 28.86 0.43
C ILE A 1176 -5.72 30.12 -0.33
N THR A 1177 -4.81 31.07 -0.52
CA THR A 1177 -5.13 32.41 -1.06
C THR A 1177 -4.64 32.66 -2.47
N ALA A 1178 -3.77 31.80 -3.02
CA ALA A 1178 -3.12 31.98 -4.32
C ALA A 1178 -4.08 32.38 -5.45
N SER A 1179 -5.13 31.58 -5.68
CA SER A 1179 -6.08 31.86 -6.75
C SER A 1179 -6.90 33.13 -6.48
N SER A 1180 -7.25 33.39 -5.22
CA SER A 1180 -7.98 34.58 -4.83
C SER A 1180 -7.16 35.87 -5.01
N LEU A 1181 -5.84 35.82 -4.76
CA LEU A 1181 -4.92 36.91 -5.05
C LEU A 1181 -4.86 37.20 -6.55
N ARG A 1182 -4.72 36.15 -7.36
CA ARG A 1182 -4.73 36.26 -8.83
C ARG A 1182 -6.04 36.88 -9.34
N VAL A 1183 -7.18 36.50 -8.78
CA VAL A 1183 -8.49 37.12 -9.09
C VAL A 1183 -8.49 38.63 -8.82
N GLU A 1184 -8.05 39.06 -7.63
CA GLU A 1184 -8.04 40.50 -7.30
C GLU A 1184 -7.04 41.27 -8.17
N CYS A 1185 -5.88 40.69 -8.50
CA CYS A 1185 -4.94 41.25 -9.47
C CYS A 1185 -5.58 41.47 -10.84
N VAL A 1186 -6.35 40.50 -11.35
CA VAL A 1186 -7.06 40.60 -12.64
C VAL A 1186 -8.12 41.69 -12.61
N LYS A 1187 -8.90 41.76 -11.53
CA LYS A 1187 -9.93 42.81 -11.33
C LYS A 1187 -9.31 44.20 -11.33
N LEU A 1188 -8.21 44.38 -10.59
CA LEU A 1188 -7.50 45.66 -10.55
C LEU A 1188 -6.86 45.99 -11.89
N ALA A 1189 -6.19 45.04 -12.54
CA ALA A 1189 -5.58 45.23 -13.86
C ALA A 1189 -6.62 45.70 -14.89
N LYS A 1190 -7.82 45.11 -14.91
CA LYS A 1190 -8.93 45.54 -15.78
C LYS A 1190 -9.33 47.00 -15.52
N VAL A 1191 -9.47 47.38 -14.24
CA VAL A 1191 -9.86 48.74 -13.84
C VAL A 1191 -8.76 49.76 -14.20
N PHE A 1192 -7.49 49.44 -13.96
CA PHE A 1192 -6.36 50.32 -14.29
C PHE A 1192 -6.14 50.44 -15.81
N PHE A 1193 -6.23 49.33 -16.54
CA PHE A 1193 -6.05 49.30 -17.99
C PHE A 1193 -7.09 50.14 -18.73
N ARG A 1194 -8.35 50.18 -18.25
CA ARG A 1194 -9.39 51.08 -18.80
C ARG A 1194 -9.02 52.56 -18.73
N LYS A 1195 -8.26 52.99 -17.71
CA LYS A 1195 -7.81 54.39 -17.57
C LYS A 1195 -6.42 54.64 -18.17
N ASN A 1196 -5.60 53.60 -18.33
CA ASN A 1196 -4.24 53.67 -18.88
C ASN A 1196 -4.05 52.56 -19.94
N PRO A 1197 -4.53 52.73 -21.18
CA PRO A 1197 -4.51 51.69 -22.21
C PRO A 1197 -3.09 51.31 -22.68
N ASP A 1198 -2.11 52.19 -22.48
CA ASP A 1198 -0.73 52.01 -22.92
C ASP A 1198 0.10 51.09 -21.99
N ALA A 1199 -0.46 50.67 -20.86
CA ALA A 1199 0.20 49.78 -19.89
C ALA A 1199 0.29 48.34 -20.41
N THR A 1200 1.38 48.03 -21.13
CA THR A 1200 1.64 46.70 -21.73
C THR A 1200 1.72 45.57 -20.72
N SER A 1201 2.25 45.82 -19.52
CA SER A 1201 2.34 44.82 -18.43
C SER A 1201 0.96 44.34 -17.97
N LEU A 1202 -0.01 45.25 -17.83
CA LEU A 1202 -1.39 44.91 -17.47
C LEU A 1202 -2.11 44.13 -18.56
N LYS A 1203 -1.88 44.48 -19.83
CA LYS A 1203 -2.43 43.74 -20.98
C LYS A 1203 -1.94 42.29 -20.98
N GLY A 1204 -0.64 42.07 -20.78
CA GLY A 1204 -0.05 40.73 -20.69
C GLY A 1204 -0.64 39.89 -19.54
N LEU A 1205 -0.89 40.50 -18.38
CA LEU A 1205 -1.58 39.84 -17.27
C LEU A 1205 -3.00 39.41 -17.64
N LEU A 1206 -3.78 40.30 -18.25
CA LEU A 1206 -5.17 39.99 -18.65
C LEU A 1206 -5.23 38.86 -19.69
N GLU A 1207 -4.30 38.81 -20.65
CA GLU A 1207 -4.19 37.72 -21.62
C GLU A 1207 -3.83 36.39 -20.93
N LYS A 1208 -2.86 36.38 -20.00
CA LYS A 1208 -2.52 35.18 -19.20
C LYS A 1208 -3.73 34.67 -18.41
N ALA A 1209 -4.50 35.56 -17.80
CA ALA A 1209 -5.63 35.21 -16.94
C ALA A 1209 -6.75 34.45 -17.69
N LEU A 1210 -7.00 34.73 -18.97
CA LEU A 1210 -8.00 34.01 -19.79
C LEU A 1210 -7.71 32.51 -19.92
N THR A 1211 -6.44 32.13 -19.83
CA THR A 1211 -5.97 30.74 -19.94
C THR A 1211 -5.53 30.14 -18.60
N ASP A 1212 -5.83 30.83 -17.49
CA ASP A 1212 -5.49 30.34 -16.15
C ASP A 1212 -6.10 28.96 -15.88
N ALA A 1213 -5.40 28.15 -15.07
CA ALA A 1213 -5.86 26.82 -14.73
C ALA A 1213 -7.19 26.82 -13.97
N LEU A 1214 -7.48 27.86 -13.18
CA LEU A 1214 -8.65 27.92 -12.31
C LEU A 1214 -9.74 28.87 -12.85
N PRO A 1215 -11.02 28.46 -12.76
CA PRO A 1215 -12.13 29.18 -13.39
C PRO A 1215 -12.39 30.55 -12.74
N GLU A 1216 -12.17 30.70 -11.43
CA GLU A 1216 -12.36 31.99 -10.77
C GLU A 1216 -11.43 33.09 -11.34
N VAL A 1217 -10.22 32.72 -11.77
CA VAL A 1217 -9.25 33.64 -12.39
C VAL A 1217 -9.64 33.89 -13.85
N ARG A 1218 -9.96 32.82 -14.61
CA ARG A 1218 -10.41 32.94 -16.01
C ARG A 1218 -11.60 33.87 -16.18
N PHE A 1219 -12.60 33.73 -15.29
CA PHE A 1219 -13.85 34.48 -15.37
C PHE A 1219 -13.80 35.82 -14.60
N ALA A 1220 -12.70 36.16 -13.93
CA ALA A 1220 -12.56 37.44 -13.25
C ALA A 1220 -12.66 38.65 -14.22
N ILE A 1221 -12.31 38.44 -15.49
CA ILE A 1221 -12.43 39.47 -16.54
C ILE A 1221 -13.89 39.70 -16.93
N ASP A 1222 -14.73 38.66 -16.90
CA ASP A 1222 -16.13 38.71 -17.35
C ASP A 1222 -17.09 39.17 -16.25
N GLU A 1223 -16.63 39.37 -15.02
CA GLU A 1223 -17.42 40.04 -13.99
C GLU A 1223 -17.68 41.49 -14.45
N THR A 1224 -18.86 41.67 -15.04
CA THR A 1224 -19.52 42.96 -15.24
C THR A 1224 -19.68 43.62 -13.88
N GLU A 1225 -19.12 44.81 -13.72
CA GLU A 1225 -19.57 45.72 -12.64
C GLU A 1225 -21.01 46.13 -12.88
#